data_AF-D0BNF1-F1
#
_entry.id   AF-D0BNF1-F1
#
_cell.length_a   1.000
_cell.length_b   1.000
_cell.length_c   1.000
_cell.angle_alpha   90.00
_cell.angle_beta   90.00
_cell.angle_gamma   90.00
#
_symmetry.space_group_name_H-M   'P 1'
#
loop_
_entity.id
_entity.type
_entity.pdbx_description
1 polymer ?
#
loop_
_entity_poly.entity_id
_entity_poly.type
_entity_poly.pdbx_seq_one_letter_code
_entity_poly.pdbx_strand_id
1 'polypeptide(L)'
;MGNNIIQKKYSLRKFKGIGLASAVIGLFFANQAVYANVTADGKDETTIVGQFDKVSSSAKTTFTDDQNPTKKVTVDAVADIRYKKPTKANQNTGDADGTDVLNFTSKATVNYLVDKTNEVIKTKEVDTGTGTITTSFDKKGLDSDADGKDYRDSIVNKDNVTLSIATGSEDVITSNGKEYRLVRSEVVDKDKATYEKTKFNDIEAPVSPEGMHNNLGEINYGKITGKVYLVEETTDGKYGKFVEATNIKSDEEAVNAWKNGQATAKEFSKANVTLKEGDTVLVMDRDTYAHGSGTRTVNTNNYRREKVPATPEFDKVESSEEIKDVNAYPSYALDNETVSGNYVAAGADHNFGTSDDGEVTFNGEQYLLYRYARKLENSLPEVKDTPELDFSKSSLNEIMRYMQSEVFGVLEYFDYYAKTDAERQLIQERRTKLEQNIADTIQMIKNENISMAAAKPDDRYTTGLVFYSPDREKLTAIKKQIESGEKVLDELRLTLKTDEENVEQYENKKDVKKITKEILLYELNHKDIYGRHYGYPRFSYRTVVSYHKDAESEHYSDWEKVYPEVETREDSVYANKGVVTISDDLSKIKVVNAESTTKETEFTKQDVTTREETDYVVKEIITPVRAYKVMGENGPVVNHYYKMVTRRSENPTHTENTKVGTVTVQYVSSSGEKLKADETVELNTPYEVTKTYDVFSGTTKVGEENVVETLNPIYDAIPKRFNTIIGDKTGFAYEFEAIAYGSAPERSTIDKPQTIVSYVYRFVSKEDPTPVKKEVKGSVIVKYVDAEGNEIKSEEIVKQDAVIKTIYTYFTKSGDKVISTRERVNYELLPFYNTQDKRLNEITTEDGKKYKYQGIYPVSEKFHNVIAENGILEEGTTTVVYQYVLEPKKVEWAVSEKPPILEVPEFKGGVASEQPPVLGVPEFNGSVNGELDEPLTLPQLIITKWVDEYGNELKPTDAKKPSVEGEANEAFEPGTIEGYEFVETIPVDANGIVTHVFKKKQAYKPEEPKPEPKQEPTPEPKPEPKKEEPRKEEPKKEEPKTNNVTPSNEGNEHQTSVPTKKVEELPQTGTGQELAIFGAAASSILAGLGLVIPGKQKKE
;
A
#
# COMPACT_ATOMS: atom_id res chain seq x y z
N MET A 1 -4.17 46.22 61.68
CA MET A 1 -3.52 44.89 61.83
C MET A 1 -2.91 44.55 60.47
N GLY A 2 -1.68 44.03 60.35
CA GLY A 2 -0.69 43.76 61.39
C GLY A 2 0.57 43.10 60.82
N ASN A 3 1.53 43.93 60.37
CA ASN A 3 2.99 43.70 60.26
C ASN A 3 3.54 42.37 59.69
N ASN A 4 4.25 42.42 58.54
CA ASN A 4 5.63 42.91 58.35
C ASN A 4 6.71 41.97 58.91
N ILE A 5 7.56 41.44 58.02
CA ILE A 5 8.90 40.97 58.34
C ILE A 5 9.89 41.85 57.57
N ILE A 6 10.79 42.51 58.30
CA ILE A 6 11.68 43.56 57.79
C ILE A 6 13.15 43.12 57.90
N GLN A 7 13.95 43.64 56.98
CA GLN A 7 15.42 43.66 56.96
C GLN A 7 16.12 43.55 58.35
N LYS A 8 17.23 42.80 58.43
CA LYS A 8 18.60 43.40 58.48
C LYS A 8 19.75 42.38 58.54
N LYS A 9 20.77 42.69 57.73
CA LYS A 9 22.22 42.77 58.01
C LYS A 9 22.80 41.99 59.21
N TYR A 10 23.90 41.28 58.97
CA TYR A 10 25.26 41.43 59.56
C TYR A 10 26.15 40.32 58.93
N SER A 11 27.47 40.41 58.75
CA SER A 11 28.39 41.55 58.57
C SER A 11 29.76 40.99 58.14
N LEU A 12 30.29 41.33 56.95
CA LEU A 12 31.70 41.08 56.68
C LEU A 12 32.54 41.89 57.68
N ARG A 13 33.32 41.20 58.51
CA ARG A 13 34.34 41.84 59.36
C ARG A 13 35.61 41.99 58.54
N LYS A 14 36.06 43.23 58.36
CA LYS A 14 37.20 43.59 57.49
C LYS A 14 38.47 42.83 57.92
N PHE A 15 39.12 42.16 56.97
CA PHE A 15 40.57 42.02 57.02
C PHE A 15 41.18 43.13 56.16
N LYS A 16 41.94 44.02 56.79
CA LYS A 16 42.88 44.91 56.10
C LYS A 16 44.25 44.25 56.19
N GLY A 17 44.66 43.56 55.13
CA GLY A 17 46.07 43.28 54.82
C GLY A 17 46.52 44.23 53.71
N ILE A 18 47.79 44.65 53.72
CA ILE A 18 48.36 45.60 52.74
C ILE A 18 49.56 44.94 52.06
N GLY A 19 49.57 44.98 50.72
CA GLY A 19 50.68 44.48 49.91
C GLY A 19 50.74 42.95 49.79
N LEU A 20 51.45 42.38 48.81
CA LEU A 20 52.18 43.01 47.69
C LEU A 20 51.70 42.45 46.34
N ALA A 21 52.11 43.09 45.25
CA ALA A 21 51.72 42.70 43.90
C ALA A 21 52.78 41.82 43.22
N SER A 22 52.35 40.70 42.66
CA SER A 22 53.09 39.93 41.66
C SER A 22 52.12 39.54 40.55
N ALA A 23 52.07 40.35 39.50
CA ALA A 23 51.27 40.08 38.31
C ALA A 23 52.06 39.22 37.32
N VAL A 24 51.46 38.15 36.81
CA VAL A 24 51.52 37.74 35.39
C VAL A 24 50.57 36.54 35.17
N ILE A 25 49.79 36.66 34.10
CA ILE A 25 48.88 35.71 33.41
C ILE A 25 47.52 36.39 33.26
N GLY A 26 47.27 36.86 32.04
CA GLY A 26 45.98 37.40 31.64
C GLY A 26 45.42 36.62 30.47
N LEU A 27 44.33 35.88 30.71
CA LEU A 27 43.12 36.02 29.90
C LEU A 27 41.92 35.46 30.68
N PHE A 28 40.93 36.31 30.95
CA PHE A 28 39.66 35.87 31.51
C PHE A 28 38.82 35.22 30.39
N PHE A 29 38.70 33.90 30.40
CA PHE A 29 37.47 33.29 29.90
C PHE A 29 36.37 33.53 30.95
N ALA A 30 35.29 34.17 30.54
CA ALA A 30 34.21 34.55 31.45
C ALA A 30 33.38 33.32 31.83
N ASN A 31 33.17 33.10 33.13
CA ASN A 31 32.16 32.16 33.63
C ASN A 31 30.75 32.68 33.27
N GLN A 32 30.28 32.34 32.07
CA GLN A 32 28.85 32.31 31.77
C GLN A 32 28.30 30.92 32.13
N ALA A 33 27.02 30.84 32.47
CA ALA A 33 26.38 29.55 32.72
C ALA A 33 26.41 28.73 31.42
N VAL A 34 27.03 27.55 31.48
CA VAL A 34 27.13 26.65 30.33
C VAL A 34 25.73 26.16 29.97
N TYR A 35 25.20 26.67 28.86
CA TYR A 35 24.13 25.97 28.15
C TYR A 35 24.73 24.79 27.40
N ALA A 36 24.00 23.69 27.36
CA ALA A 36 24.35 22.46 26.67
C ALA A 36 24.32 22.64 25.15
N ASN A 37 25.35 23.26 24.59
CA ASN A 37 25.38 23.62 23.16
C ASN A 37 25.59 22.40 22.24
N VAL A 38 26.02 21.25 22.80
CA VAL A 38 25.65 19.92 22.31
C VAL A 38 24.59 19.35 23.25
N THR A 39 23.48 18.83 22.73
CA THR A 39 22.46 18.13 23.53
C THR A 39 22.04 16.81 22.87
N ALA A 40 22.05 15.70 23.59
CA ALA A 40 21.49 14.41 23.15
C ALA A 40 20.81 13.68 24.32
N ASP A 41 19.57 13.20 24.15
CA ASP A 41 18.77 12.52 25.19
C ASP A 41 18.84 13.23 26.57
N GLY A 42 18.64 14.55 26.56
CA GLY A 42 18.68 15.41 27.76
C GLY A 42 20.05 15.56 28.45
N LYS A 43 21.14 15.11 27.82
CA LYS A 43 22.53 15.23 28.30
C LYS A 43 23.30 16.27 27.51
N ASP A 44 24.33 16.83 28.14
CA ASP A 44 25.16 17.92 27.61
C ASP A 44 26.32 17.43 26.70
N GLU A 45 26.21 16.18 26.22
CA GLU A 45 27.19 15.51 25.36
C GLU A 45 26.51 14.50 24.43
N THR A 46 27.10 14.23 23.26
CA THR A 46 26.63 13.20 22.32
C THR A 46 27.29 11.85 22.55
N THR A 47 26.58 10.77 22.19
CA THR A 47 27.16 9.43 22.03
C THR A 47 27.63 9.26 20.59
N ILE A 48 28.90 8.89 20.40
CA ILE A 48 29.46 8.64 19.07
C ILE A 48 29.16 7.18 18.67
N VAL A 49 28.49 7.00 17.54
CA VAL A 49 27.93 5.74 17.08
C VAL A 49 28.87 5.08 16.05
N GLY A 50 29.30 3.84 16.31
CA GLY A 50 30.16 3.05 15.40
C GLY A 50 29.48 1.83 14.77
N GLN A 51 28.21 1.57 15.10
CA GLN A 51 27.36 0.51 14.52
C GLN A 51 26.06 1.15 14.06
N PHE A 52 25.68 0.92 12.81
CA PHE A 52 24.58 1.63 12.13
C PHE A 52 23.44 0.69 11.71
N ASP A 53 23.48 -0.55 12.19
CA ASP A 53 22.52 -1.58 11.78
C ASP A 53 21.14 -1.31 12.43
N LYS A 54 21.11 -0.84 13.68
CA LYS A 54 19.98 -0.22 14.39
C LYS A 54 20.51 0.79 15.42
N VAL A 55 20.31 2.10 15.21
CA VAL A 55 20.67 3.12 16.21
C VAL A 55 19.43 3.58 16.97
N SER A 56 19.55 3.82 18.27
CA SER A 56 18.43 4.35 19.07
C SER A 56 18.26 5.85 18.89
N SER A 57 17.01 6.31 18.96
CA SER A 57 16.58 7.70 19.06
C SER A 57 17.28 8.52 20.15
N SER A 58 17.78 7.86 21.19
CA SER A 58 18.62 8.49 22.23
C SER A 58 19.97 9.01 21.72
N ALA A 59 20.41 8.62 20.51
CA ALA A 59 21.58 9.19 19.83
C ALA A 59 21.29 10.53 19.11
N LYS A 60 20.01 10.91 18.96
CA LYS A 60 19.58 12.15 18.31
C LYS A 60 20.20 13.36 19.00
N THR A 61 21.04 14.07 18.27
CA THR A 61 21.94 15.10 18.78
C THR A 61 21.60 16.45 18.15
N THR A 62 21.33 17.44 18.99
CA THR A 62 21.17 18.84 18.56
C THR A 62 22.42 19.64 18.94
N PHE A 63 23.07 20.19 17.92
CA PHE A 63 24.11 21.21 18.04
C PHE A 63 23.45 22.59 17.99
N THR A 64 23.85 23.49 18.88
CA THR A 64 23.40 24.89 18.96
C THR A 64 24.64 25.79 18.93
N ASP A 65 24.66 26.80 18.05
CA ASP A 65 25.82 27.69 17.93
C ASP A 65 25.97 28.63 19.15
N ASP A 66 27.18 28.69 19.72
CA ASP A 66 27.52 29.48 20.90
C ASP A 66 27.32 31.00 20.71
N GLN A 67 27.53 31.51 19.49
CA GLN A 67 27.44 32.93 19.16
C GLN A 67 26.03 33.31 18.67
N ASN A 68 25.29 32.37 18.11
CA ASN A 68 23.92 32.57 17.66
C ASN A 68 23.03 31.35 17.96
N PRO A 69 22.39 31.29 19.15
CA PRO A 69 21.51 30.18 19.55
C PRO A 69 20.27 29.93 18.67
N THR A 70 20.02 30.74 17.63
CA THR A 70 19.01 30.46 16.59
C THR A 70 19.53 29.54 15.48
N LYS A 71 20.85 29.48 15.26
CA LYS A 71 21.49 28.42 14.47
C LYS A 71 21.49 27.13 15.29
N LYS A 72 20.74 26.14 14.83
CA LYS A 72 20.72 24.79 15.38
C LYS A 72 20.77 23.78 14.24
N VAL A 73 21.45 22.67 14.49
CA VAL A 73 21.45 21.50 13.60
C VAL A 73 21.17 20.27 14.46
N THR A 74 20.07 19.59 14.16
CA THR A 74 19.77 18.27 14.71
C THR A 74 20.19 17.21 13.71
N VAL A 75 20.84 16.16 14.20
CA VAL A 75 21.15 14.93 13.45
C VAL A 75 20.71 13.71 14.25
N ASP A 76 20.38 12.64 13.55
CA ASP A 76 19.84 11.41 14.14
C ASP A 76 20.95 10.57 14.81
N ALA A 77 22.19 10.68 14.31
CA ALA A 77 23.37 10.17 14.99
C ALA A 77 24.65 11.01 14.72
N VAL A 78 25.64 10.85 15.60
CA VAL A 78 27.02 11.32 15.38
C VAL A 78 27.91 10.12 15.12
N ALA A 79 28.45 10.00 13.91
CA ALA A 79 29.00 8.74 13.38
C ALA A 79 30.54 8.65 13.47
N ASP A 80 31.05 7.59 14.09
CA ASP A 80 32.45 7.16 14.01
C ASP A 80 32.70 6.44 12.67
N ILE A 81 32.95 7.23 11.63
CA ILE A 81 33.17 6.71 10.28
C ILE A 81 34.55 6.04 10.07
N ARG A 82 35.36 5.84 11.13
CA ARG A 82 36.70 5.24 11.01
C ARG A 82 36.66 3.76 10.59
N TYR A 83 35.54 3.08 10.82
CA TYR A 83 35.42 1.62 10.61
C TYR A 83 34.33 1.19 9.62
N LYS A 84 33.18 1.88 9.63
CA LYS A 84 32.06 1.69 8.70
C LYS A 84 31.47 3.06 8.34
N LYS A 85 30.71 3.13 7.25
CA LYS A 85 29.75 4.23 7.02
C LYS A 85 28.34 3.70 7.32
N PRO A 86 27.37 4.54 7.70
CA PRO A 86 25.97 4.14 7.68
C PRO A 86 25.56 3.73 6.26
N THR A 87 24.73 2.70 6.17
CA THR A 87 24.24 2.09 4.91
C THR A 87 22.74 2.32 4.76
N LYS A 88 22.18 2.07 3.57
CA LYS A 88 20.71 2.13 3.37
C LYS A 88 20.01 1.09 4.27
N ALA A 89 18.88 1.47 4.87
CA ALA A 89 18.16 0.64 5.85
C ALA A 89 17.61 -0.67 5.26
N ASN A 90 17.17 -0.63 4.00
CA ASN A 90 16.48 -1.71 3.29
C ASN A 90 17.39 -2.88 2.83
N GLN A 91 18.16 -3.45 3.77
CA GLN A 91 18.89 -4.71 3.60
C GLN A 91 18.57 -5.68 4.74
N ASN A 92 17.57 -6.52 4.50
CA ASN A 92 17.00 -7.42 5.49
C ASN A 92 17.70 -8.78 5.57
N THR A 93 18.05 -9.16 6.80
CA THR A 93 18.74 -10.39 7.17
C THR A 93 18.29 -10.80 8.58
N GLY A 94 18.38 -12.08 8.93
CA GLY A 94 17.90 -12.60 10.21
C GLY A 94 16.37 -12.54 10.35
N ASP A 95 15.89 -12.73 11.58
CA ASP A 95 14.47 -12.63 11.94
C ASP A 95 13.97 -11.18 11.81
N ALA A 96 12.65 -10.99 11.65
CA ALA A 96 12.00 -9.68 11.55
C ALA A 96 11.58 -9.16 12.93
N ASP A 97 11.55 -7.83 13.12
CA ASP A 97 11.15 -7.21 14.40
C ASP A 97 9.63 -7.23 14.63
N GLY A 98 8.86 -7.24 13.54
CA GLY A 98 7.41 -7.19 13.60
C GLY A 98 6.73 -7.68 12.32
N THR A 99 5.40 -7.61 12.31
CA THR A 99 4.58 -8.01 11.16
C THR A 99 3.26 -7.25 11.18
N ASP A 100 2.96 -6.58 10.07
CA ASP A 100 1.67 -5.92 9.82
C ASP A 100 0.75 -6.87 9.05
N VAL A 101 -0.55 -6.75 9.30
CA VAL A 101 -1.60 -7.56 8.64
C VAL A 101 -2.63 -6.62 8.02
N LEU A 102 -2.81 -6.73 6.70
CA LEU A 102 -3.84 -6.05 5.92
C LEU A 102 -4.91 -7.06 5.54
N ASN A 103 -6.15 -6.88 5.99
CA ASN A 103 -7.25 -7.76 5.60
C ASN A 103 -7.88 -7.28 4.28
N PHE A 104 -8.44 -8.23 3.52
CA PHE A 104 -9.28 -7.93 2.35
C PHE A 104 -10.49 -8.84 2.30
N THR A 105 -11.58 -8.32 1.72
CA THR A 105 -12.82 -9.07 1.48
C THR A 105 -13.01 -9.23 -0.03
N SER A 106 -13.26 -10.45 -0.50
CA SER A 106 -13.58 -10.68 -1.91
C SER A 106 -15.08 -10.88 -2.09
N LYS A 107 -15.75 -9.85 -2.60
CA LYS A 107 -17.17 -9.84 -2.95
C LYS A 107 -17.33 -10.02 -4.46
N ALA A 108 -17.94 -11.11 -4.90
CA ALA A 108 -18.20 -11.35 -6.31
C ALA A 108 -19.51 -10.70 -6.75
N THR A 109 -19.48 -9.92 -7.82
CA THR A 109 -20.69 -9.51 -8.54
C THR A 109 -21.12 -10.64 -9.46
N VAL A 110 -22.22 -11.33 -9.14
CA VAL A 110 -22.74 -12.45 -9.94
C VAL A 110 -23.82 -11.94 -10.88
N ASN A 111 -23.54 -11.97 -12.18
CA ASN A 111 -24.46 -11.62 -13.25
C ASN A 111 -25.08 -12.88 -13.86
N TYR A 112 -26.39 -12.83 -14.12
CA TYR A 112 -27.16 -13.91 -14.72
C TYR A 112 -27.60 -13.39 -16.09
N LEU A 113 -27.02 -13.93 -17.15
CA LEU A 113 -27.03 -13.37 -18.51
C LEU A 113 -27.76 -14.29 -19.48
N VAL A 114 -28.39 -13.73 -20.51
CA VAL A 114 -28.90 -14.52 -21.65
C VAL A 114 -27.75 -14.91 -22.57
N ASP A 115 -27.55 -16.22 -22.77
CA ASP A 115 -26.41 -16.85 -23.47
C ASP A 115 -26.04 -16.26 -24.84
N LYS A 116 -27.03 -15.77 -25.60
CA LYS A 116 -26.87 -15.24 -26.97
C LYS A 116 -26.87 -13.71 -27.08
N THR A 117 -27.41 -12.98 -26.10
CA THR A 117 -27.60 -11.52 -26.19
C THR A 117 -26.81 -10.76 -25.11
N ASN A 118 -26.27 -11.47 -24.12
CA ASN A 118 -25.61 -10.91 -22.94
C ASN A 118 -26.51 -9.93 -22.14
N GLU A 119 -27.82 -10.04 -22.29
CA GLU A 119 -28.79 -9.26 -21.52
C GLU A 119 -28.82 -9.75 -20.06
N VAL A 120 -28.75 -8.82 -19.11
CA VAL A 120 -28.78 -9.12 -17.66
C VAL A 120 -30.21 -9.46 -17.23
N ILE A 121 -30.41 -10.69 -16.78
CA ILE A 121 -31.66 -11.23 -16.24
C ILE A 121 -31.83 -10.83 -14.76
N LYS A 122 -30.74 -10.91 -13.99
CA LYS A 122 -30.59 -10.42 -12.60
C LYS A 122 -29.09 -10.27 -12.28
N THR A 123 -28.77 -9.50 -11.24
CA THR A 123 -27.42 -9.39 -10.65
C THR A 123 -27.54 -9.54 -9.13
N LYS A 124 -26.52 -10.13 -8.50
CA LYS A 124 -26.46 -10.37 -7.05
C LYS A 124 -25.01 -10.29 -6.56
N GLU A 125 -24.75 -9.64 -5.42
CA GLU A 125 -23.47 -9.77 -4.73
C GLU A 125 -23.40 -11.08 -3.92
N VAL A 126 -22.22 -11.72 -3.92
CA VAL A 126 -21.92 -12.90 -3.11
C VAL A 126 -20.60 -12.66 -2.38
N ASP A 127 -20.63 -12.70 -1.05
CA ASP A 127 -19.42 -12.78 -0.23
C ASP A 127 -18.72 -14.11 -0.51
N THR A 128 -17.51 -14.06 -1.09
CA THR A 128 -16.74 -15.28 -1.43
C THR A 128 -15.71 -15.64 -0.36
N GLY A 129 -15.46 -14.72 0.57
CA GLY A 129 -14.59 -14.91 1.73
C GLY A 129 -13.74 -13.68 2.04
N THR A 130 -12.88 -13.84 3.03
CA THR A 130 -11.83 -12.88 3.41
C THR A 130 -10.46 -13.53 3.24
N GLY A 131 -9.44 -12.69 3.08
CA GLY A 131 -8.03 -13.10 3.11
C GLY A 131 -7.18 -12.05 3.80
N THR A 132 -5.90 -12.36 3.98
CA THR A 132 -4.95 -11.49 4.66
C THR A 132 -3.65 -11.37 3.89
N ILE A 133 -3.05 -10.19 3.91
CA ILE A 133 -1.67 -9.96 3.49
C ILE A 133 -0.85 -9.70 4.73
N THR A 134 0.15 -10.54 4.95
CA THR A 134 1.01 -10.55 6.13
C THR A 134 2.39 -10.06 5.71
N THR A 135 2.80 -8.89 6.19
CA THR A 135 4.03 -8.21 5.78
C THR A 135 4.96 -8.07 6.98
N SER A 136 6.02 -8.89 7.01
CA SER A 136 7.05 -8.77 8.02
C SER A 136 7.92 -7.53 7.80
N PHE A 137 8.42 -6.95 8.89
CA PHE A 137 9.19 -5.70 8.84
C PHE A 137 10.30 -5.64 9.87
N ASP A 138 11.28 -4.78 9.59
CA ASP A 138 12.38 -4.44 10.48
C ASP A 138 12.31 -2.97 10.91
N LYS A 139 13.00 -2.67 12.02
CA LYS A 139 13.39 -1.32 12.45
C LYS A 139 14.90 -1.20 12.33
N LYS A 140 15.37 -0.26 11.49
CA LYS A 140 16.76 -0.11 11.02
C LYS A 140 17.09 1.35 10.73
N GLY A 141 18.35 1.61 10.35
CA GLY A 141 18.86 2.95 10.06
C GLY A 141 19.41 3.62 11.32
N LEU A 142 19.49 4.96 11.27
CA LEU A 142 19.53 5.76 12.50
C LEU A 142 18.07 5.87 13.05
N ASP A 143 17.87 6.55 14.18
CA ASP A 143 16.56 6.78 14.87
C ASP A 143 15.55 5.60 14.92
N SER A 144 16.04 4.36 14.84
CA SER A 144 15.28 3.19 14.36
C SER A 144 14.07 2.77 15.22
N ASP A 145 14.05 3.17 16.50
CA ASP A 145 12.88 2.99 17.36
C ASP A 145 11.76 4.02 17.13
N ALA A 146 12.08 5.23 16.66
CA ALA A 146 11.11 6.27 16.30
C ALA A 146 10.73 6.28 14.81
N ASP A 147 11.66 5.89 13.94
CA ASP A 147 11.44 5.78 12.50
C ASP A 147 10.50 4.64 12.11
N GLY A 148 10.09 4.66 10.85
CA GLY A 148 9.12 3.73 10.29
C GLY A 148 9.61 2.30 10.13
N LYS A 149 8.72 1.49 9.59
CA LYS A 149 8.93 0.06 9.30
C LYS A 149 9.60 -0.10 7.95
N ASP A 150 10.63 -0.92 7.86
CA ASP A 150 11.22 -1.35 6.58
C ASP A 150 10.61 -2.70 6.18
N TYR A 151 9.91 -2.75 5.04
CA TYR A 151 9.02 -3.88 4.69
C TYR A 151 9.73 -4.97 3.90
N ARG A 152 9.55 -6.23 4.31
CA ARG A 152 9.94 -7.44 3.54
C ARG A 152 8.80 -7.88 2.61
N ASP A 153 9.05 -8.95 1.84
CA ASP A 153 8.04 -9.61 1.01
C ASP A 153 6.76 -9.95 1.80
N SER A 154 5.63 -9.93 1.12
CA SER A 154 4.30 -9.95 1.72
C SER A 154 3.58 -11.25 1.40
N ILE A 155 3.31 -12.06 2.43
CA ILE A 155 2.67 -13.37 2.28
C ILE A 155 1.16 -13.19 2.16
N VAL A 156 0.58 -13.68 1.07
CA VAL A 156 -0.85 -13.52 0.75
C VAL A 156 -1.61 -14.81 1.06
N ASN A 157 -2.43 -14.78 2.11
CA ASN A 157 -3.34 -15.89 2.42
C ASN A 157 -4.70 -15.67 1.73
N LYS A 158 -5.11 -16.64 0.92
CA LYS A 158 -6.40 -16.68 0.19
C LYS A 158 -7.20 -17.95 0.55
N ASP A 159 -6.84 -18.66 1.62
CA ASP A 159 -7.37 -20.00 1.95
C ASP A 159 -8.88 -20.00 2.26
N ASN A 160 -9.38 -18.89 2.80
CA ASN A 160 -10.80 -18.68 3.09
C ASN A 160 -11.58 -18.04 1.92
N VAL A 161 -10.97 -17.85 0.74
CA VAL A 161 -11.60 -17.20 -0.44
C VAL A 161 -12.06 -18.24 -1.46
N THR A 162 -13.35 -18.55 -1.43
CA THR A 162 -14.00 -19.60 -2.25
C THR A 162 -14.59 -19.06 -3.56
N LEU A 163 -13.71 -18.56 -4.45
CA LEU A 163 -14.09 -18.01 -5.77
C LEU A 163 -13.87 -19.02 -6.92
N SER A 164 -14.96 -19.33 -7.64
CA SER A 164 -15.01 -20.33 -8.73
C SER A 164 -16.03 -19.95 -9.81
N ILE A 165 -16.01 -20.65 -10.95
CA ILE A 165 -17.04 -20.56 -11.99
C ILE A 165 -18.45 -21.05 -11.55
N ALA A 166 -18.59 -21.63 -10.36
CA ALA A 166 -19.86 -22.03 -9.75
C ALA A 166 -20.29 -21.09 -8.59
N THR A 167 -19.53 -20.04 -8.31
CA THR A 167 -19.81 -19.12 -7.19
C THR A 167 -21.05 -18.27 -7.49
N GLY A 168 -22.20 -18.73 -7.00
CA GLY A 168 -23.51 -18.14 -7.25
C GLY A 168 -24.32 -18.79 -8.37
N SER A 169 -23.91 -19.95 -8.89
CA SER A 169 -24.66 -20.61 -9.97
C SER A 169 -25.96 -21.25 -9.47
N GLU A 170 -27.03 -21.06 -10.24
CA GLU A 170 -28.32 -21.75 -10.06
C GLU A 170 -28.56 -22.59 -11.33
N ASP A 171 -28.90 -23.89 -11.25
CA ASP A 171 -29.07 -24.74 -12.45
C ASP A 171 -30.20 -24.24 -13.36
N VAL A 172 -31.27 -23.73 -12.73
CA VAL A 172 -32.46 -23.17 -13.37
C VAL A 172 -32.86 -21.91 -12.61
N ILE A 173 -33.10 -20.82 -13.35
CA ILE A 173 -33.60 -19.54 -12.80
C ILE A 173 -34.96 -19.19 -13.40
N THR A 174 -35.79 -18.52 -12.62
CA THR A 174 -37.05 -17.90 -13.09
C THR A 174 -36.95 -16.38 -13.00
N SER A 175 -37.36 -15.69 -14.07
CA SER A 175 -37.45 -14.22 -14.12
C SER A 175 -38.57 -13.81 -15.07
N ASN A 176 -39.41 -12.86 -14.67
CA ASN A 176 -40.59 -12.40 -15.42
C ASN A 176 -41.50 -13.57 -15.91
N GLY A 177 -41.66 -14.59 -15.05
CA GLY A 177 -42.41 -15.82 -15.32
C GLY A 177 -41.76 -16.80 -16.32
N LYS A 178 -40.66 -16.41 -16.97
CA LYS A 178 -39.87 -17.25 -17.89
C LYS A 178 -38.83 -18.07 -17.13
N GLU A 179 -38.54 -19.27 -17.63
CA GLU A 179 -37.58 -20.22 -17.06
C GLU A 179 -36.33 -20.29 -17.96
N TYR A 180 -35.15 -20.27 -17.35
CA TYR A 180 -33.86 -20.35 -18.05
C TYR A 180 -32.94 -21.34 -17.34
N ARG A 181 -32.15 -22.10 -18.10
CA ARG A 181 -31.21 -23.13 -17.60
C ARG A 181 -29.77 -22.73 -17.89
N LEU A 182 -28.87 -22.99 -16.95
CA LEU A 182 -27.44 -22.68 -17.06
C LEU A 182 -26.80 -23.42 -18.24
N VAL A 183 -25.87 -22.76 -18.94
CA VAL A 183 -25.15 -23.29 -20.12
C VAL A 183 -23.63 -23.22 -19.92
N ARG A 184 -23.10 -22.07 -19.50
CA ARG A 184 -21.68 -21.87 -19.17
C ARG A 184 -21.51 -20.79 -18.11
N SER A 185 -20.32 -20.73 -17.51
CA SER A 185 -19.93 -19.71 -16.55
C SER A 185 -18.48 -19.26 -16.78
N GLU A 186 -18.17 -18.02 -16.44
CA GLU A 186 -16.80 -17.48 -16.42
C GLU A 186 -16.58 -16.62 -15.16
N VAL A 187 -15.32 -16.34 -14.83
CA VAL A 187 -14.93 -15.36 -13.80
C VAL A 187 -13.99 -14.35 -14.44
N VAL A 188 -14.35 -13.07 -14.38
CA VAL A 188 -13.56 -11.91 -14.81
C VAL A 188 -12.94 -11.26 -13.57
N ASP A 189 -11.73 -10.72 -13.71
CA ASP A 189 -10.99 -10.03 -12.64
C ASP A 189 -10.82 -10.84 -11.34
N LYS A 190 -10.58 -12.15 -11.45
CA LYS A 190 -10.53 -13.11 -10.33
C LYS A 190 -9.65 -12.66 -9.14
N ASP A 191 -8.56 -11.95 -9.40
CA ASP A 191 -7.59 -11.52 -8.38
C ASP A 191 -7.95 -10.20 -7.68
N LYS A 192 -9.05 -9.53 -8.06
CA LYS A 192 -9.53 -8.33 -7.36
C LYS A 192 -10.17 -8.66 -6.01
N ALA A 193 -10.09 -7.71 -5.09
CA ALA A 193 -10.70 -7.75 -3.78
C ALA A 193 -10.82 -6.32 -3.21
N THR A 194 -11.71 -6.12 -2.25
CA THR A 194 -11.81 -4.86 -1.52
C THR A 194 -10.90 -4.92 -0.30
N TYR A 195 -9.81 -4.17 -0.32
CA TYR A 195 -8.82 -4.09 0.76
C TYR A 195 -9.28 -3.12 1.86
N GLU A 196 -8.90 -3.39 3.11
CA GLU A 196 -9.01 -2.40 4.17
C GLU A 196 -8.18 -1.15 3.85
N LYS A 197 -8.62 0.01 4.35
CA LYS A 197 -7.98 1.28 3.99
C LYS A 197 -6.82 1.61 4.91
N THR A 198 -5.62 1.64 4.36
CA THR A 198 -4.44 2.17 5.04
C THR A 198 -4.59 3.68 5.19
N LYS A 199 -4.17 4.19 6.35
CA LYS A 199 -4.24 5.61 6.70
C LYS A 199 -2.88 6.27 6.57
N PHE A 200 -2.83 7.35 5.81
CA PHE A 200 -1.67 8.23 5.67
C PHE A 200 -2.10 9.64 6.07
N ASN A 201 -1.77 10.08 7.29
CA ASN A 201 -2.25 11.35 7.86
C ASN A 201 -3.80 11.46 7.86
N ASP A 202 -4.37 12.27 6.97
CA ASP A 202 -5.82 12.46 6.75
C ASP A 202 -6.36 11.76 5.48
N ILE A 203 -5.48 11.08 4.74
CA ILE A 203 -5.79 10.24 3.57
C ILE A 203 -6.11 8.82 4.05
N GLU A 204 -7.19 8.23 3.54
CA GLU A 204 -7.55 6.83 3.76
C GLU A 204 -7.81 6.19 2.40
N ALA A 205 -7.00 5.19 2.02
CA ALA A 205 -7.04 4.58 0.70
C ALA A 205 -6.84 3.05 0.76
N PRO A 206 -7.53 2.26 -0.08
CA PRO A 206 -7.25 0.84 -0.23
C PRO A 206 -5.91 0.67 -0.97
N VAL A 207 -4.87 0.29 -0.25
CA VAL A 207 -3.53 0.10 -0.82
C VAL A 207 -2.91 -1.19 -0.29
N SER A 208 -2.05 -1.83 -1.09
CA SER A 208 -1.47 -3.13 -0.77
C SER A 208 0.06 -3.13 -0.94
N PRO A 209 0.82 -3.75 -0.01
CA PRO A 209 2.25 -4.02 -0.19
C PRO A 209 2.52 -5.32 -0.99
N GLU A 210 1.48 -6.06 -1.43
CA GLU A 210 1.57 -7.37 -2.11
C GLU A 210 2.59 -7.38 -3.27
N GLY A 211 3.70 -8.09 -3.06
CA GLY A 211 4.78 -8.24 -4.04
C GLY A 211 5.54 -6.94 -4.37
N MET A 212 5.35 -5.87 -3.60
CA MET A 212 6.02 -4.57 -3.75
C MET A 212 7.44 -4.55 -3.15
N HIS A 213 7.82 -5.61 -2.43
CA HIS A 213 9.13 -5.80 -1.78
C HIS A 213 9.64 -7.22 -2.08
N ASN A 214 10.93 -7.48 -1.83
CA ASN A 214 11.48 -8.85 -1.78
C ASN A 214 11.85 -9.25 -0.34
N ASN A 215 12.35 -10.48 -0.14
CA ASN A 215 12.73 -10.99 1.19
C ASN A 215 13.87 -10.19 1.87
N LEU A 216 14.61 -9.37 1.12
CA LEU A 216 15.65 -8.45 1.61
C LEU A 216 15.13 -7.02 1.85
N GLY A 217 13.84 -6.75 1.59
CA GLY A 217 13.21 -5.42 1.68
C GLY A 217 13.42 -4.51 0.48
N GLU A 218 14.05 -5.00 -0.60
CA GLU A 218 14.28 -4.18 -1.78
C GLU A 218 12.97 -3.97 -2.55
N ILE A 219 12.70 -2.72 -2.93
CA ILE A 219 11.46 -2.34 -3.61
C ILE A 219 11.38 -2.98 -5.00
N ASN A 220 10.25 -3.62 -5.29
CA ASN A 220 9.97 -4.24 -6.58
C ASN A 220 9.49 -3.19 -7.60
N TYR A 221 10.42 -2.40 -8.13
CA TYR A 221 10.13 -1.35 -9.11
C TYR A 221 9.38 -1.86 -10.36
N GLY A 222 9.47 -3.15 -10.70
CA GLY A 222 8.69 -3.78 -11.78
C GLY A 222 7.18 -3.89 -11.52
N LYS A 223 6.70 -3.61 -10.29
CA LYS A 223 5.27 -3.60 -9.91
C LYS A 223 4.67 -2.20 -9.85
N ILE A 224 5.51 -1.17 -9.86
CA ILE A 224 5.11 0.24 -9.82
C ILE A 224 4.33 0.59 -11.08
N THR A 225 3.16 1.18 -10.89
CA THR A 225 2.27 1.64 -11.96
C THR A 225 1.71 3.03 -11.62
N GLY A 226 0.96 3.61 -12.56
CA GLY A 226 0.28 4.89 -12.37
C GLY A 226 1.25 6.04 -12.11
N LYS A 227 0.86 6.96 -11.23
CA LYS A 227 1.74 8.00 -10.68
C LYS A 227 2.47 7.47 -9.45
N VAL A 228 3.73 7.86 -9.26
CA VAL A 228 4.48 7.61 -8.04
C VAL A 228 4.39 8.83 -7.13
N TYR A 229 3.95 8.62 -5.90
CA TYR A 229 4.02 9.56 -4.79
C TYR A 229 5.23 9.20 -3.94
N LEU A 230 6.32 9.95 -4.06
CA LEU A 230 7.49 9.84 -3.17
C LEU A 230 7.16 10.59 -1.89
N VAL A 231 7.11 9.93 -0.73
CA VAL A 231 6.58 10.51 0.52
C VAL A 231 7.61 10.39 1.64
N GLU A 232 8.04 11.51 2.20
CA GLU A 232 8.89 11.58 3.40
C GLU A 232 8.13 11.05 4.62
N GLU A 233 8.67 10.04 5.30
CA GLU A 233 8.26 9.72 6.66
C GLU A 233 9.03 10.58 7.66
N THR A 234 8.43 10.83 8.84
CA THR A 234 8.98 11.73 9.87
C THR A 234 8.99 11.11 11.27
N THR A 235 8.33 9.96 11.42
CA THR A 235 8.25 9.01 12.54
C THR A 235 7.24 7.93 12.11
N ASP A 236 7.27 6.72 12.66
CA ASP A 236 6.36 5.61 12.25
C ASP A 236 4.89 6.07 12.11
N GLY A 237 4.37 5.95 10.88
CA GLY A 237 3.00 6.29 10.52
C GLY A 237 2.67 7.78 10.35
N LYS A 238 3.66 8.69 10.41
CA LYS A 238 3.49 10.13 10.18
C LYS A 238 4.29 10.62 8.99
N TYR A 239 3.57 11.13 8.00
CA TYR A 239 4.15 11.50 6.71
C TYR A 239 4.29 13.02 6.59
N GLY A 240 5.46 13.48 6.14
CA GLY A 240 5.77 14.89 5.92
C GLY A 240 5.37 15.32 4.51
N LYS A 241 6.38 15.66 3.70
CA LYS A 241 6.17 16.14 2.33
C LYS A 241 6.14 15.01 1.30
N PHE A 242 5.59 15.31 0.11
CA PHE A 242 5.66 14.45 -1.05
C PHE A 242 6.13 15.17 -2.32
N VAL A 243 6.71 14.38 -3.22
CA VAL A 243 7.06 14.74 -4.60
C VAL A 243 6.32 13.78 -5.55
N GLU A 244 5.69 14.32 -6.59
CA GLU A 244 5.12 13.49 -7.67
C GLU A 244 6.20 13.10 -8.67
N ALA A 245 6.30 11.80 -8.99
CA ALA A 245 7.27 11.24 -9.91
C ALA A 245 6.64 10.24 -10.90
N THR A 246 7.38 9.92 -11.97
CA THR A 246 6.99 8.94 -12.99
C THR A 246 8.21 8.15 -13.46
N ASN A 247 8.01 6.95 -13.99
CA ASN A 247 9.06 6.11 -14.60
C ASN A 247 10.22 5.68 -13.68
N ILE A 248 10.04 5.74 -12.35
CA ILE A 248 11.03 5.33 -11.35
C ILE A 248 11.28 3.82 -11.38
N LYS A 249 12.54 3.41 -11.53
CA LYS A 249 12.99 2.01 -11.69
C LYS A 249 14.01 1.54 -10.65
N SER A 250 14.49 2.42 -9.76
CA SER A 250 15.50 2.10 -8.76
C SER A 250 15.48 3.05 -7.56
N ASP A 251 16.12 2.65 -6.46
CA ASP A 251 16.31 3.50 -5.28
C ASP A 251 17.00 4.82 -5.63
N GLU A 252 18.01 4.77 -6.50
CA GLU A 252 18.76 5.95 -6.94
C GLU A 252 17.89 6.91 -7.79
N GLU A 253 17.03 6.40 -8.65
CA GLU A 253 16.06 7.23 -9.38
C GLU A 253 15.04 7.87 -8.44
N ALA A 254 14.54 7.13 -7.44
CA ALA A 254 13.60 7.63 -6.43
C ALA A 254 14.22 8.76 -5.60
N VAL A 255 15.43 8.55 -5.08
CA VAL A 255 16.17 9.54 -4.28
C VAL A 255 16.54 10.78 -5.10
N ASN A 256 16.97 10.62 -6.35
CA ASN A 256 17.26 11.75 -7.23
C ASN A 256 16.00 12.53 -7.61
N ALA A 257 14.87 11.86 -7.88
CA ALA A 257 13.59 12.52 -8.12
C ALA A 257 13.10 13.29 -6.89
N TRP A 258 13.23 12.71 -5.68
CA TRP A 258 12.94 13.39 -4.43
C TRP A 258 13.78 14.66 -4.25
N LYS A 259 15.12 14.56 -4.34
CA LYS A 259 16.02 15.71 -4.12
C LYS A 259 15.79 16.83 -5.15
N ASN A 260 15.52 16.49 -6.41
CA ASN A 260 15.17 17.48 -7.44
C ASN A 260 13.79 18.13 -7.20
N GLY A 261 12.83 17.40 -6.63
CA GLY A 261 11.49 17.90 -6.29
C GLY A 261 11.36 18.59 -4.93
N GLN A 262 12.35 18.47 -4.04
CA GLN A 262 12.26 18.89 -2.64
C GLN A 262 11.87 20.38 -2.45
N ALA A 263 12.33 21.25 -3.35
CA ALA A 263 12.00 22.69 -3.33
C ALA A 263 10.55 23.02 -3.72
N THR A 264 9.82 22.08 -4.36
CA THR A 264 8.41 22.22 -4.75
C THR A 264 7.50 21.20 -4.06
N ALA A 265 8.05 20.39 -3.15
CA ALA A 265 7.34 19.36 -2.40
C ALA A 265 6.25 19.96 -1.49
N LYS A 266 5.12 19.26 -1.40
CA LYS A 266 3.92 19.68 -0.65
C LYS A 266 3.65 18.73 0.50
N GLU A 267 2.89 19.15 1.52
CA GLU A 267 2.46 18.27 2.60
C GLU A 267 1.61 17.10 2.08
N PHE A 268 1.89 15.86 2.50
CA PHE A 268 1.15 14.66 2.09
C PHE A 268 -0.18 14.58 2.83
N SER A 269 -1.19 15.23 2.26
CA SER A 269 -2.53 15.35 2.83
C SER A 269 -3.63 15.32 1.76
N LYS A 270 -4.85 15.06 2.20
CA LYS A 270 -6.06 14.95 1.36
C LYS A 270 -6.43 16.24 0.61
N ALA A 271 -5.86 17.37 1.02
CA ALA A 271 -5.99 18.64 0.29
C ALA A 271 -5.06 18.73 -0.94
N ASN A 272 -3.95 17.99 -0.96
CA ASN A 272 -2.94 18.01 -2.02
C ASN A 272 -2.91 16.73 -2.88
N VAL A 273 -3.44 15.62 -2.37
CA VAL A 273 -3.28 14.26 -2.94
C VAL A 273 -4.64 13.62 -3.21
N THR A 274 -4.77 12.98 -4.38
CA THR A 274 -5.92 12.12 -4.72
C THR A 274 -5.39 10.86 -5.40
N LEU A 275 -5.20 9.81 -4.60
CA LEU A 275 -4.74 8.49 -5.04
C LEU A 275 -5.82 7.80 -5.91
N LYS A 276 -5.40 7.09 -6.97
CA LYS A 276 -6.27 6.34 -7.88
C LYS A 276 -5.80 4.90 -8.05
N GLU A 277 -6.70 3.99 -8.43
CA GLU A 277 -6.34 2.59 -8.75
C GLU A 277 -5.15 2.54 -9.72
N GLY A 278 -4.11 1.80 -9.33
CA GLY A 278 -2.87 1.67 -10.07
C GLY A 278 -1.76 2.65 -9.70
N ASP A 279 -2.02 3.76 -8.99
CA ASP A 279 -0.97 4.65 -8.46
C ASP A 279 -0.11 3.93 -7.40
N THR A 280 1.05 4.50 -7.08
CA THR A 280 2.00 3.95 -6.10
C THR A 280 2.37 5.00 -5.06
N VAL A 281 2.33 4.64 -3.77
CA VAL A 281 2.91 5.42 -2.66
C VAL A 281 4.23 4.77 -2.27
N LEU A 282 5.34 5.50 -2.46
CA LEU A 282 6.69 5.06 -2.11
C LEU A 282 7.18 5.91 -0.93
N VAL A 283 7.27 5.29 0.24
CA VAL A 283 7.74 5.92 1.48
C VAL A 283 9.26 5.99 1.46
N MET A 284 9.76 7.22 1.59
CA MET A 284 11.15 7.59 1.68
C MET A 284 11.47 7.86 3.17
N ASP A 285 12.31 7.02 3.73
CA ASP A 285 13.00 7.22 5.00
C ASP A 285 14.18 8.19 4.81
N ARG A 286 14.54 8.96 5.85
CA ARG A 286 15.42 10.14 5.74
C ARG A 286 16.31 10.38 6.96
N ASP A 287 17.28 9.50 7.11
CA ASP A 287 18.43 9.60 8.03
C ASP A 287 19.32 10.85 7.84
N THR A 288 19.75 11.48 8.94
CA THR A 288 20.82 12.48 8.96
C THR A 288 21.90 12.17 10.00
N TYR A 289 23.17 12.39 9.64
CA TYR A 289 24.29 12.17 10.55
C TYR A 289 25.38 13.23 10.45
N ALA A 290 25.98 13.56 11.58
CA ALA A 290 27.23 14.31 11.64
C ALA A 290 28.41 13.34 11.67
N HIS A 291 29.41 13.50 10.82
CA HIS A 291 30.68 12.78 10.93
C HIS A 291 31.84 13.75 10.77
N GLY A 292 32.96 13.53 11.47
CA GLY A 292 34.09 14.46 11.44
C GLY A 292 35.45 13.79 11.41
N SER A 293 36.48 14.63 11.47
CA SER A 293 37.82 14.25 11.90
C SER A 293 38.20 15.14 13.09
N GLY A 294 38.67 14.52 14.16
CA GLY A 294 38.99 15.21 15.41
C GLY A 294 40.38 14.91 15.94
N THR A 295 40.92 15.89 16.67
CA THR A 295 42.27 15.89 17.22
C THR A 295 42.24 16.26 18.68
N ARG A 296 42.89 15.45 19.52
CA ARG A 296 43.16 15.71 20.93
C ARG A 296 44.59 16.18 21.10
N THR A 297 44.77 17.40 21.58
CA THR A 297 46.05 18.00 21.98
C THR A 297 46.18 17.90 23.50
N VAL A 298 47.17 17.17 24.02
CA VAL A 298 47.48 17.11 25.46
C VAL A 298 48.82 17.79 25.75
N ASN A 299 48.78 18.84 26.57
CA ASN A 299 49.94 19.60 27.03
C ASN A 299 50.16 19.37 28.54
N THR A 300 51.37 18.98 28.94
CA THR A 300 51.71 18.70 30.35
C THR A 300 52.87 19.56 30.83
N ASN A 301 52.61 20.49 31.74
CA ASN A 301 53.62 21.33 32.38
C ASN A 301 53.94 20.77 33.76
N ASN A 302 55.22 20.44 34.01
CA ASN A 302 55.70 19.99 35.31
C ASN A 302 56.48 21.13 36.00
N TYR A 303 56.33 21.24 37.31
CA TYR A 303 56.96 22.25 38.16
C TYR A 303 57.53 21.60 39.43
N ARG A 304 58.63 22.14 39.95
CA ARG A 304 59.24 21.77 41.24
C ARG A 304 59.46 23.00 42.12
N ARG A 305 59.52 22.81 43.43
CA ARG A 305 60.03 23.80 44.39
C ARG A 305 60.87 23.09 45.44
N GLU A 306 61.85 23.78 45.99
CA GLU A 306 62.78 23.25 47.00
C GLU A 306 62.56 23.96 48.36
N LYS A 307 63.09 23.40 49.45
CA LYS A 307 62.99 23.99 50.79
C LYS A 307 64.28 24.74 51.12
N VAL A 308 64.18 26.05 51.28
CA VAL A 308 65.31 26.96 51.58
C VAL A 308 65.50 27.01 53.11
N PRO A 309 66.66 26.57 53.63
CA PRO A 309 66.91 26.53 55.07
C PRO A 309 67.11 27.93 55.66
N ALA A 310 66.74 28.11 56.93
CA ALA A 310 66.91 29.36 57.66
C ALA A 310 68.40 29.75 57.82
N THR A 311 68.71 31.05 57.85
CA THR A 311 70.05 31.57 58.12
C THR A 311 70.07 32.55 59.32
N PRO A 312 71.09 32.49 60.20
CA PRO A 312 71.14 33.32 61.40
C PRO A 312 71.69 34.73 61.16
N GLU A 313 71.22 35.64 62.03
CA GLU A 313 71.62 37.03 62.21
C GLU A 313 73.14 37.23 62.35
N PHE A 314 73.63 38.42 62.02
CA PHE A 314 75.06 38.74 62.02
C PHE A 314 75.32 40.20 62.43
N ASP A 315 76.17 40.40 63.45
CA ASP A 315 76.58 41.71 63.97
C ASP A 315 78.11 41.83 64.12
N LYS A 316 78.67 43.01 63.85
CA LYS A 316 80.07 43.37 64.15
C LYS A 316 80.24 44.88 64.41
N VAL A 317 81.22 45.29 65.22
CA VAL A 317 81.52 46.70 65.55
C VAL A 317 83.03 46.97 65.52
N GLU A 318 83.44 48.13 65.01
CA GLU A 318 84.82 48.64 64.88
C GLU A 318 84.85 50.15 65.24
N SER A 319 85.95 50.69 65.79
CA SER A 319 85.98 52.11 66.22
C SER A 319 87.37 52.79 66.19
N SER A 320 87.37 54.12 66.10
CA SER A 320 88.54 55.00 66.13
C SER A 320 88.31 56.27 66.98
N GLU A 321 89.39 57.00 67.28
CA GLU A 321 89.38 58.11 68.26
C GLU A 321 90.34 59.27 67.86
N GLU A 322 89.91 60.50 68.11
CA GLU A 322 90.67 61.76 68.09
C GLU A 322 90.46 62.51 69.42
N ILE A 323 91.47 63.21 69.94
CA ILE A 323 91.49 63.72 71.32
C ILE A 323 91.90 65.20 71.35
N LYS A 324 91.21 66.01 72.17
CA LYS A 324 91.62 67.37 72.53
C LYS A 324 91.86 67.48 74.05
N ASP A 325 92.95 68.13 74.42
CA ASP A 325 93.25 68.47 75.82
C ASP A 325 92.34 69.59 76.34
N VAL A 326 91.96 69.51 77.63
CA VAL A 326 91.05 70.45 78.31
C VAL A 326 91.55 70.67 79.74
N ASN A 327 91.49 71.90 80.23
CA ASN A 327 91.91 72.22 81.60
C ASN A 327 90.70 72.72 82.40
N ALA A 328 89.91 71.77 82.93
CA ALA A 328 88.68 72.02 83.68
C ALA A 328 88.55 71.01 84.83
N TYR A 329 89.07 71.35 86.01
CA TYR A 329 89.20 70.45 87.16
C TYR A 329 89.21 71.26 88.49
N PRO A 330 88.05 71.73 88.98
CA PRO A 330 87.98 72.63 90.13
C PRO A 330 88.53 72.05 91.43
N SER A 331 88.48 70.73 91.62
CA SER A 331 88.98 70.08 92.83
C SER A 331 90.51 70.17 93.03
N TYR A 332 91.29 70.54 91.99
CA TYR A 332 92.70 70.91 92.17
C TYR A 332 92.90 72.30 92.83
N ALA A 333 91.86 73.14 92.87
CA ALA A 333 91.92 74.48 93.46
C ALA A 333 91.41 74.52 94.92
N LEU A 334 90.85 73.41 95.46
CA LEU A 334 90.25 73.35 96.79
C LEU A 334 90.97 72.35 97.69
N ASP A 335 91.81 72.82 98.62
CA ASP A 335 92.46 71.91 99.58
C ASP A 335 92.81 72.54 100.94
N ASN A 336 93.27 71.71 101.89
CA ASN A 336 93.80 72.17 103.17
C ASN A 336 95.22 72.72 102.97
N GLU A 337 95.34 74.04 102.91
CA GLU A 337 96.57 74.75 102.57
C GLU A 337 96.99 75.74 103.64
N THR A 338 98.28 76.06 103.69
CA THR A 338 98.85 77.04 104.62
C THR A 338 98.48 78.45 104.20
N VAL A 339 97.61 79.12 104.96
CA VAL A 339 97.12 80.47 104.66
C VAL A 339 97.84 81.53 105.50
N SER A 340 98.25 82.62 104.85
CA SER A 340 98.82 83.80 105.50
C SER A 340 98.31 85.08 104.85
N GLY A 341 98.20 86.17 105.61
CA GLY A 341 97.82 87.50 105.12
C GLY A 341 96.51 88.02 105.71
N ASN A 342 96.06 89.19 105.24
CA ASN A 342 94.89 89.90 105.78
C ASN A 342 93.67 89.73 104.84
N TYR A 343 92.69 88.95 105.28
CA TYR A 343 91.47 88.67 104.54
C TYR A 343 90.29 89.46 105.13
N VAL A 344 89.29 89.79 104.31
CA VAL A 344 88.01 90.27 104.81
C VAL A 344 87.26 89.07 105.37
N ALA A 345 86.88 89.10 106.64
CA ALA A 345 86.07 88.04 107.26
C ALA A 345 84.58 88.35 107.06
N ALA A 346 83.83 87.37 106.54
CA ALA A 346 82.41 87.55 106.24
C ALA A 346 81.61 87.88 107.51
N GLY A 347 80.68 88.81 107.38
CA GLY A 347 79.72 89.15 108.43
C GLY A 347 78.77 88.01 108.82
N ALA A 348 77.83 88.31 109.70
CA ALA A 348 76.79 87.39 110.15
C ALA A 348 75.71 87.14 109.06
N ASP A 349 75.63 88.00 108.04
CA ASP A 349 74.81 87.74 106.86
C ASP A 349 75.44 86.74 105.88
N HIS A 350 76.75 86.49 106.02
CA HIS A 350 77.59 85.61 105.21
C HIS A 350 77.70 86.01 103.73
N ASN A 351 77.71 87.31 103.43
CA ASN A 351 78.20 87.89 102.18
C ASN A 351 79.53 88.63 102.43
N PHE A 352 80.06 89.32 101.41
CA PHE A 352 81.18 90.25 101.53
C PHE A 352 80.83 91.59 100.85
N GLY A 353 81.43 92.68 101.32
CA GLY A 353 81.09 94.06 100.95
C GLY A 353 79.98 94.66 101.82
N THR A 354 79.67 94.06 102.97
CA THR A 354 78.56 94.46 103.86
C THR A 354 79.06 95.21 105.10
N SER A 355 78.15 95.84 105.84
CA SER A 355 78.51 96.69 106.99
C SER A 355 78.90 95.92 108.25
N ASP A 356 78.72 94.60 108.27
CA ASP A 356 79.06 93.69 109.36
C ASP A 356 80.30 92.83 109.08
N ASP A 357 80.98 93.04 107.94
CA ASP A 357 82.28 92.44 107.64
C ASP A 357 83.38 92.86 108.62
N GLY A 358 84.29 91.92 108.90
CA GLY A 358 85.48 92.13 109.72
C GLY A 358 86.79 91.99 108.92
N GLU A 359 87.92 92.09 109.62
CA GLU A 359 89.23 91.70 109.08
C GLU A 359 89.82 90.56 109.92
N VAL A 360 90.46 89.60 109.26
CA VAL A 360 91.16 88.48 109.91
C VAL A 360 92.56 88.31 109.32
N THR A 361 93.55 88.20 110.19
CA THR A 361 94.94 87.91 109.82
C THR A 361 95.25 86.45 110.07
N PHE A 362 95.50 85.68 109.01
CA PHE A 362 96.00 84.31 109.13
C PHE A 362 97.53 84.31 109.22
N ASN A 363 98.09 83.49 110.13
CA ASN A 363 99.51 83.50 110.49
C ASN A 363 100.26 82.23 110.07
N GLY A 364 99.92 81.63 108.93
CA GLY A 364 100.62 80.45 108.40
C GLY A 364 100.11 79.12 108.97
N GLU A 365 98.82 79.03 109.25
CA GLU A 365 98.14 77.79 109.68
C GLU A 365 97.38 77.15 108.51
N GLN A 366 97.06 75.85 108.60
CA GLN A 366 96.30 75.18 107.53
C GLN A 366 94.79 75.39 107.64
N TYR A 367 94.19 75.96 106.60
CA TYR A 367 92.75 76.14 106.44
C TYR A 367 92.27 75.54 105.12
N LEU A 368 90.97 75.32 104.96
CA LEU A 368 90.42 74.90 103.68
C LEU A 368 90.37 76.12 102.76
N LEU A 369 91.34 76.21 101.85
CA LEU A 369 91.47 77.29 100.89
C LEU A 369 90.94 76.80 99.54
N TYR A 370 89.91 77.49 99.04
CA TYR A 370 89.54 77.44 97.63
C TYR A 370 90.33 78.57 96.94
N ARG A 371 91.41 78.24 96.23
CA ARG A 371 92.17 79.17 95.39
C ARG A 371 91.32 79.67 94.23
N TYR A 372 91.65 80.85 93.70
CA TYR A 372 91.10 81.26 92.39
C TYR A 372 91.38 80.18 91.35
N ALA A 373 90.33 79.65 90.73
CA ALA A 373 90.46 78.78 89.57
C ALA A 373 91.22 79.51 88.45
N ARG A 374 91.94 78.75 87.62
CA ARG A 374 92.37 79.32 86.33
C ARG A 374 91.14 79.42 85.45
N LYS A 375 91.11 80.40 84.55
CA LYS A 375 90.07 80.42 83.52
C LYS A 375 90.34 79.27 82.56
N LEU A 376 89.30 78.61 82.07
CA LEU A 376 89.40 77.66 80.97
C LEU A 376 90.18 78.35 79.85
N GLU A 377 91.33 77.79 79.50
CA GLU A 377 92.36 78.51 78.73
C GLU A 377 91.80 78.98 77.37
N ASN A 378 92.17 80.19 76.93
CA ASN A 378 91.58 80.91 75.78
C ASN A 378 91.77 80.24 74.39
N SER A 379 92.05 78.95 74.35
CA SER A 379 92.16 78.08 73.17
C SER A 379 90.81 77.50 72.70
N LEU A 380 89.75 77.59 73.50
CA LEU A 380 88.40 77.08 73.19
C LEU A 380 87.42 78.23 72.88
N PRO A 381 87.26 78.66 71.61
CA PRO A 381 86.40 79.78 71.23
C PRO A 381 84.89 79.53 71.39
N GLU A 382 84.48 78.30 71.70
CA GLU A 382 83.08 77.92 71.92
C GLU A 382 82.55 78.31 73.31
N VAL A 383 83.42 78.69 74.26
CA VAL A 383 83.09 79.04 75.66
C VAL A 383 83.29 80.53 75.92
N LYS A 384 82.45 81.14 76.76
CA LYS A 384 82.53 82.58 77.09
C LYS A 384 83.56 82.87 78.20
N ASP A 385 84.33 83.93 78.01
CA ASP A 385 85.21 84.50 79.05
C ASP A 385 84.40 84.86 80.32
N THR A 386 84.83 84.35 81.48
CA THR A 386 84.31 84.76 82.78
C THR A 386 85.01 86.04 83.25
N PRO A 387 84.29 87.15 83.55
CA PRO A 387 84.88 88.37 84.09
C PRO A 387 85.54 88.14 85.45
N GLU A 388 86.60 88.89 85.77
CA GLU A 388 87.25 88.81 87.10
C GLU A 388 86.31 89.33 88.20
N LEU A 389 86.32 88.66 89.35
CA LEU A 389 85.41 88.93 90.47
C LEU A 389 86.18 89.28 91.74
N ASP A 390 85.85 90.42 92.34
CA ASP A 390 86.39 90.86 93.63
C ASP A 390 85.63 90.20 94.78
N PHE A 391 86.19 89.12 95.32
CA PHE A 391 85.56 88.35 96.41
C PHE A 391 85.36 89.18 97.68
N SER A 392 86.15 90.24 97.89
CA SER A 392 86.01 91.12 99.07
C SER A 392 84.78 92.04 99.01
N LYS A 393 84.02 92.02 97.89
CA LYS A 393 82.86 92.89 97.64
C LYS A 393 81.70 92.16 96.92
N SER A 394 81.70 90.83 96.95
CA SER A 394 80.74 90.00 96.19
C SER A 394 79.88 89.13 97.11
N SER A 395 78.67 88.79 96.67
CA SER A 395 77.87 87.79 97.39
C SER A 395 78.53 86.41 97.30
N LEU A 396 78.31 85.58 98.32
CA LEU A 396 78.83 84.21 98.33
C LEU A 396 78.37 83.39 97.10
N ASN A 397 77.17 83.67 96.58
CA ASN A 397 76.64 83.03 95.37
C ASN A 397 77.44 83.39 94.12
N GLU A 398 77.85 84.65 93.96
CA GLU A 398 78.70 85.07 92.83
C GLU A 398 80.10 84.45 92.93
N ILE A 399 80.66 84.40 94.14
CA ILE A 399 81.96 83.79 94.40
C ILE A 399 81.92 82.28 94.08
N MET A 400 80.95 81.53 94.61
CA MET A 400 80.83 80.10 94.36
C MET A 400 80.62 79.78 92.87
N ARG A 401 79.84 80.60 92.15
CA ARG A 401 79.67 80.50 90.68
C ARG A 401 80.97 80.75 89.92
N TYR A 402 81.71 81.79 90.28
CA TYR A 402 83.02 82.09 89.68
C TYR A 402 84.02 80.94 89.92
N MET A 403 84.00 80.36 91.11
CA MET A 403 84.94 79.29 91.50
C MET A 403 84.65 77.93 90.85
N GLN A 404 83.40 77.67 90.47
CA GLN A 404 83.01 76.51 89.65
C GLN A 404 82.89 76.85 88.14
N SER A 405 83.41 78.00 87.68
CA SER A 405 83.26 78.46 86.29
C SER A 405 83.81 77.49 85.23
N GLU A 406 84.89 76.75 85.53
CA GLU A 406 85.40 75.69 84.65
C GLU A 406 84.34 74.61 84.32
N VAL A 407 83.48 74.24 85.29
CA VAL A 407 82.41 73.25 85.11
C VAL A 407 81.29 73.83 84.24
N PHE A 408 80.91 75.08 84.48
CA PHE A 408 79.98 75.80 83.60
C PHE A 408 80.51 75.92 82.16
N GLY A 409 81.83 76.12 82.00
CA GLY A 409 82.50 76.17 80.70
C GLY A 409 82.45 74.86 79.93
N VAL A 410 82.70 73.70 80.59
CA VAL A 410 82.50 72.39 79.96
C VAL A 410 81.04 72.18 79.55
N LEU A 411 80.08 72.58 80.39
CA LEU A 411 78.66 72.48 80.05
C LEU A 411 78.28 73.40 78.87
N GLU A 412 78.86 74.59 78.75
CA GLU A 412 78.68 75.47 77.59
C GLU A 412 79.31 74.92 76.31
N TYR A 413 80.50 74.31 76.39
CA TYR A 413 81.12 73.61 75.26
C TYR A 413 80.22 72.50 74.70
N PHE A 414 79.57 71.74 75.60
CA PHE A 414 78.61 70.72 75.21
C PHE A 414 77.29 71.32 74.67
N ASP A 415 76.81 72.43 75.23
CA ASP A 415 75.62 73.16 74.73
C ASP A 415 75.81 73.62 73.28
N TYR A 416 77.02 74.06 72.92
CA TYR A 416 77.41 74.44 71.57
C TYR A 416 77.30 73.28 70.56
N TYR A 417 77.76 72.08 70.92
CA TYR A 417 77.72 70.90 70.03
C TYR A 417 76.41 70.11 70.07
N ALA A 418 75.49 70.39 71.00
CA ALA A 418 74.23 69.68 71.14
C ALA A 418 73.27 69.97 69.98
N LYS A 419 72.97 68.93 69.18
CA LYS A 419 72.16 69.02 67.96
C LYS A 419 70.69 68.72 68.20
N THR A 420 70.36 67.94 69.22
CA THR A 420 68.99 67.55 69.57
C THR A 420 68.50 68.22 70.85
N ASP A 421 67.18 68.40 70.98
CA ASP A 421 66.57 68.97 72.19
C ASP A 421 66.80 68.08 73.43
N ALA A 422 66.90 66.75 73.25
CA ALA A 422 67.21 65.81 74.33
C ALA A 422 68.63 65.98 74.87
N GLU A 423 69.61 66.24 74.00
CA GLU A 423 70.99 66.56 74.40
C GLU A 423 71.07 67.89 75.15
N ARG A 424 70.38 68.93 74.65
CA ARG A 424 70.30 70.24 75.31
C ARG A 424 69.61 70.14 76.67
N GLN A 425 68.54 69.35 76.77
CA GLN A 425 67.88 69.07 78.05
C GLN A 425 68.84 68.39 79.03
N LEU A 426 69.58 67.35 78.60
CA LEU A 426 70.57 66.69 79.45
C LEU A 426 71.62 67.68 80.00
N ILE A 427 72.16 68.55 79.15
CA ILE A 427 73.14 69.58 79.54
C ILE A 427 72.54 70.58 80.52
N GLN A 428 71.31 71.05 80.26
CA GLN A 428 70.59 71.98 81.15
C GLN A 428 70.23 71.33 82.50
N GLU A 429 69.95 70.02 82.54
CA GLU A 429 69.78 69.26 83.78
C GLU A 429 71.09 69.12 84.57
N ARG A 430 72.23 68.92 83.90
CA ARG A 430 73.56 68.96 84.56
C ARG A 430 73.87 70.37 85.08
N ARG A 431 73.57 71.42 84.30
CA ARG A 431 73.70 72.84 84.72
C ARG A 431 72.84 73.12 85.96
N THR A 432 71.59 72.66 85.99
CA THR A 432 70.69 72.83 87.16
C THR A 432 71.21 72.07 88.40
N LYS A 433 71.83 70.90 88.24
CA LYS A 433 72.46 70.16 89.36
C LYS A 433 73.68 70.90 89.93
N LEU A 434 74.44 71.61 89.10
CA LEU A 434 75.57 72.44 89.54
C LEU A 434 75.07 73.66 90.33
N GLU A 435 74.04 74.33 89.82
CA GLU A 435 73.39 75.46 90.50
C GLU A 435 72.80 75.05 91.85
N GLN A 436 72.20 73.86 91.94
CA GLN A 436 71.74 73.28 93.21
C GLN A 436 72.90 72.97 94.15
N ASN A 437 74.01 72.40 93.66
CA ASN A 437 75.20 72.14 94.47
C ASN A 437 75.77 73.43 95.11
N ILE A 438 75.79 74.53 94.35
CA ILE A 438 76.17 75.86 94.86
C ILE A 438 75.20 76.31 95.95
N ALA A 439 73.89 76.25 95.69
CA ALA A 439 72.86 76.64 96.66
C ALA A 439 72.91 75.81 97.96
N ASP A 440 73.13 74.49 97.84
CA ASP A 440 73.27 73.57 98.97
C ASP A 440 74.55 73.85 99.77
N THR A 441 75.66 74.14 99.10
CA THR A 441 76.92 74.56 99.75
C THR A 441 76.71 75.85 100.56
N ILE A 442 76.02 76.83 99.96
CA ILE A 442 75.68 78.10 100.61
C ILE A 442 74.82 77.84 101.86
N GLN A 443 73.78 77.00 101.76
CA GLN A 443 72.98 76.65 102.94
C GLN A 443 73.80 75.89 104.00
N MET A 444 74.69 74.98 103.59
CA MET A 444 75.56 74.22 104.50
C MET A 444 76.47 75.15 105.31
N ILE A 445 77.07 76.16 104.67
CA ILE A 445 77.88 77.20 105.36
C ILE A 445 77.06 77.88 106.47
N LYS A 446 75.83 78.33 106.15
CA LYS A 446 74.98 79.06 107.11
C LYS A 446 74.46 78.16 108.23
N ASN A 447 74.03 76.95 107.90
CA ASN A 447 73.47 76.00 108.86
C ASN A 447 74.53 75.45 109.84
N GLU A 448 75.73 75.15 109.33
CA GLU A 448 76.84 74.63 110.15
C GLU A 448 77.66 75.73 110.84
N ASN A 449 77.35 77.00 110.58
CA ASN A 449 78.06 78.20 111.05
C ASN A 449 79.58 78.15 110.73
N ILE A 450 79.90 77.90 109.46
CA ILE A 450 81.27 77.86 108.95
C ILE A 450 81.71 79.30 108.64
N SER A 451 82.79 79.76 109.27
CA SER A 451 83.33 81.09 109.02
C SER A 451 84.11 81.13 107.70
N MET A 452 84.08 82.28 107.04
CA MET A 452 84.69 82.49 105.73
C MET A 452 85.50 83.77 105.71
N ALA A 453 86.57 83.80 104.92
CA ALA A 453 87.29 85.03 104.65
C ALA A 453 87.79 85.12 103.20
N ALA A 454 87.57 86.27 102.57
CA ALA A 454 87.90 86.54 101.17
C ALA A 454 89.21 87.32 101.02
N ALA A 455 90.02 86.92 100.04
CA ALA A 455 91.20 87.67 99.63
C ALA A 455 90.82 89.05 99.05
N LYS A 456 91.68 90.04 99.27
CA LYS A 456 91.55 91.37 98.64
C LYS A 456 92.36 91.38 97.34
N PRO A 457 91.83 91.86 96.19
CA PRO A 457 92.53 91.80 94.91
C PRO A 457 93.93 92.45 94.92
N ASP A 458 94.11 93.48 95.75
CA ASP A 458 95.33 94.27 95.82
C ASP A 458 96.45 93.61 96.66
N ASP A 459 96.13 92.62 97.51
CA ASP A 459 97.11 91.96 98.38
C ASP A 459 97.63 90.65 97.76
N ARG A 460 98.82 90.76 97.16
CA ARG A 460 99.57 89.67 96.50
C ARG A 460 99.97 88.51 97.43
N TYR A 461 99.78 88.61 98.75
CA TYR A 461 99.98 87.49 99.67
C TYR A 461 98.69 86.72 99.97
N THR A 462 97.53 87.24 99.57
CA THR A 462 96.22 86.58 99.74
C THR A 462 95.75 85.92 98.44
N THR A 463 94.91 84.89 98.53
CA THR A 463 94.30 84.25 97.36
C THR A 463 92.98 83.59 97.72
N GLY A 464 92.00 83.65 96.81
CA GLY A 464 90.77 82.86 96.88
C GLY A 464 89.85 83.14 98.09
N LEU A 465 89.13 82.09 98.49
CA LEU A 465 88.17 82.07 99.60
C LEU A 465 88.60 81.03 100.63
N VAL A 466 88.76 81.45 101.88
CA VAL A 466 89.21 80.62 103.01
C VAL A 466 88.02 80.22 103.86
N PHE A 467 87.80 78.92 104.04
CA PHE A 467 86.83 78.38 104.98
C PHE A 467 87.54 77.95 106.27
N TYR A 468 87.04 78.43 107.42
CA TYR A 468 87.60 78.11 108.72
C TYR A 468 86.52 77.81 109.77
N SER A 469 86.82 76.83 110.61
CA SER A 469 85.98 76.40 111.73
C SER A 469 86.88 75.67 112.74
N PRO A 470 86.60 75.74 114.06
CA PRO A 470 87.28 74.88 115.03
C PRO A 470 86.99 73.39 114.82
N ASP A 471 85.92 73.06 114.08
CA ASP A 471 85.51 71.71 113.72
C ASP A 471 85.99 71.35 112.31
N ARG A 472 86.90 70.36 112.23
CA ARG A 472 87.48 69.86 110.97
C ARG A 472 86.56 68.92 110.21
N GLU A 473 85.54 68.32 110.84
CA GLU A 473 84.57 67.47 110.15
C GLU A 473 83.66 68.34 109.27
N LYS A 474 83.22 69.51 109.76
CA LYS A 474 82.51 70.52 108.94
C LYS A 474 83.31 70.94 107.71
N LEU A 475 84.60 71.23 107.87
CA LEU A 475 85.48 71.59 106.75
C LEU A 475 85.69 70.42 105.77
N THR A 476 85.72 69.18 106.26
CA THR A 476 85.79 67.99 105.40
C THR A 476 84.47 67.77 104.64
N ALA A 477 83.33 68.01 105.29
CA ALA A 477 82.01 67.83 104.72
C ALA A 477 81.67 68.90 103.66
N ILE A 478 82.02 70.17 103.89
CA ILE A 478 81.88 71.22 102.86
C ILE A 478 82.84 71.00 101.69
N LYS A 479 84.09 70.57 101.91
CA LYS A 479 85.01 70.21 100.81
C LYS A 479 84.35 69.16 99.89
N LYS A 480 83.86 68.08 100.47
CA LYS A 480 83.15 67.01 99.77
C LYS A 480 81.85 67.48 99.08
N GLN A 481 81.13 68.44 99.65
CA GLN A 481 79.97 69.04 99.01
C GLN A 481 80.38 69.79 97.74
N ILE A 482 81.39 70.66 97.81
CA ILE A 482 81.87 71.44 96.65
C ILE A 482 82.42 70.51 95.55
N GLU A 483 83.22 69.50 95.92
CA GLU A 483 83.72 68.46 95.01
C GLU A 483 82.59 67.69 94.30
N SER A 484 81.42 67.52 94.93
CA SER A 484 80.28 66.85 94.30
C SER A 484 79.65 67.63 93.14
N GLY A 485 79.93 68.95 93.04
CA GLY A 485 79.56 69.77 91.89
C GLY A 485 80.29 69.36 90.61
N GLU A 486 81.54 68.91 90.69
CA GLU A 486 82.32 68.48 89.52
C GLU A 486 81.69 67.25 88.82
N LYS A 487 81.04 66.38 89.61
CA LYS A 487 80.39 65.14 89.14
C LYS A 487 79.16 65.37 88.25
N VAL A 488 78.70 66.60 88.06
CA VAL A 488 77.71 66.90 87.02
C VAL A 488 78.25 66.63 85.61
N LEU A 489 79.57 66.48 85.44
CA LEU A 489 80.21 66.13 84.16
C LEU A 489 80.37 64.60 83.94
N ASP A 490 80.10 63.77 84.96
CA ASP A 490 80.29 62.31 84.85
C ASP A 490 79.41 61.71 83.72
N GLU A 491 80.06 60.94 82.83
CA GLU A 491 79.49 60.30 81.62
C GLU A 491 78.86 61.27 80.59
N LEU A 492 79.21 62.56 80.61
CA LEU A 492 78.70 63.54 79.66
C LEU A 492 79.16 63.23 78.22
N ARG A 493 78.21 62.90 77.34
CA ARG A 493 78.45 62.53 75.93
C ARG A 493 77.35 63.03 74.99
N LEU A 494 77.70 63.24 73.71
CA LEU A 494 76.82 63.68 72.62
C LEU A 494 77.01 62.81 71.37
N THR A 495 75.99 62.75 70.50
CA THR A 495 76.10 62.09 69.18
C THR A 495 76.10 63.14 68.08
N LEU A 496 77.29 63.43 67.56
CA LEU A 496 77.51 64.47 66.56
C LEU A 496 76.93 64.08 65.20
N LYS A 497 76.94 62.79 64.83
CA LYS A 497 76.49 62.32 63.51
C LYS A 497 76.08 60.84 63.55
N THR A 498 75.23 60.44 62.62
CA THR A 498 75.00 59.04 62.27
C THR A 498 74.72 58.92 60.77
N ASP A 499 75.46 58.06 60.08
CA ASP A 499 75.26 57.69 58.68
C ASP A 499 74.89 56.21 58.57
N GLU A 500 74.06 55.85 57.59
CA GLU A 500 73.71 54.45 57.27
C GLU A 500 73.89 54.18 55.77
N GLU A 501 74.48 53.03 55.42
CA GLU A 501 74.62 52.58 54.03
C GLU A 501 74.45 51.05 53.93
N ASN A 502 74.02 50.55 52.77
CA ASN A 502 73.98 49.11 52.48
C ASN A 502 75.22 48.74 51.67
N VAL A 503 75.96 47.69 52.08
CA VAL A 503 77.13 47.19 51.36
C VAL A 503 76.85 45.81 50.77
N GLU A 504 77.23 45.62 49.50
CA GLU A 504 76.97 44.38 48.74
C GLU A 504 77.54 43.13 49.43
N GLN A 505 78.71 43.27 50.07
CA GLN A 505 79.33 42.24 50.87
C GLN A 505 80.21 42.83 51.98
N TYR A 506 80.17 42.21 53.17
CA TYR A 506 81.17 42.40 54.21
C TYR A 506 81.60 41.01 54.75
N GLU A 507 82.91 40.79 54.87
CA GLU A 507 83.52 39.47 55.08
C GLU A 507 82.92 38.40 54.14
N ASN A 508 82.12 37.45 54.66
CA ASN A 508 81.44 36.41 53.88
C ASN A 508 79.92 36.56 53.78
N LYS A 509 79.35 37.67 54.29
CA LYS A 509 77.92 37.98 54.28
C LYS A 509 77.62 38.98 53.16
N LYS A 510 76.61 38.70 52.33
CA LYS A 510 76.07 39.63 51.35
C LYS A 510 74.91 40.44 51.91
N ASP A 511 74.69 41.61 51.33
CA ASP A 511 73.56 42.50 51.64
C ASP A 511 73.54 42.93 53.12
N VAL A 512 74.65 43.52 53.57
CA VAL A 512 74.88 43.89 54.97
C VAL A 512 74.64 45.39 55.16
N LYS A 513 73.93 45.77 56.22
CA LYS A 513 73.73 47.16 56.60
C LYS A 513 74.91 47.66 57.43
N LYS A 514 75.52 48.78 57.04
CA LYS A 514 76.59 49.46 57.78
C LYS A 514 76.06 50.76 58.40
N ILE A 515 76.41 51.02 59.65
CA ILE A 515 76.00 52.19 60.42
C ILE A 515 77.25 52.82 61.05
N THR A 516 77.50 54.11 60.79
CA THR A 516 78.65 54.87 61.31
C THR A 516 78.17 55.99 62.21
N LYS A 517 78.77 56.18 63.40
CA LYS A 517 78.38 57.20 64.39
C LYS A 517 79.59 58.01 64.85
N GLU A 518 79.44 59.33 64.90
CA GLU A 518 80.44 60.24 65.48
C GLU A 518 79.91 60.71 66.85
N ILE A 519 80.72 60.63 67.90
CA ILE A 519 80.36 60.99 69.28
C ILE A 519 81.42 61.87 69.94
N LEU A 520 80.99 62.74 70.86
CA LEU A 520 81.85 63.58 71.72
C LEU A 520 81.66 63.15 73.18
N LEU A 521 82.74 63.03 73.95
CA LEU A 521 82.74 62.68 75.37
C LEU A 521 83.62 63.61 76.19
N TYR A 522 83.22 63.90 77.44
CA TYR A 522 84.10 64.41 78.48
C TYR A 522 84.64 63.23 79.30
N GLU A 523 85.96 63.10 79.40
CA GLU A 523 86.61 61.98 80.09
C GLU A 523 87.61 62.49 81.13
N LEU A 524 87.20 62.43 82.40
CA LEU A 524 87.99 62.85 83.57
C LEU A 524 89.30 62.04 83.73
N ASN A 525 89.24 60.75 83.44
CA ASN A 525 90.34 59.79 83.50
C ASN A 525 90.52 59.12 82.13
N HIS A 526 90.76 59.93 81.10
CA HIS A 526 90.86 59.48 79.73
C HIS A 526 91.94 58.39 79.55
N LYS A 527 91.54 57.33 78.85
CA LYS A 527 92.43 56.26 78.36
C LYS A 527 92.32 56.22 76.85
N ASP A 528 93.45 56.31 76.16
CA ASP A 528 93.46 56.17 74.71
C ASP A 528 93.18 54.72 74.27
N ILE A 529 92.99 54.51 72.96
CA ILE A 529 92.84 53.17 72.35
C ILE A 529 94.02 52.20 72.58
N TYR A 530 95.13 52.65 73.19
CA TYR A 530 96.26 51.82 73.62
C TYR A 530 96.30 51.59 75.14
N GLY A 531 95.29 52.06 75.88
CA GLY A 531 95.14 51.89 77.32
C GLY A 531 95.97 52.86 78.18
N ARG A 532 96.59 53.89 77.58
CA ARG A 532 97.45 54.84 78.32
C ARG A 532 96.60 55.87 79.05
N HIS A 533 96.82 55.99 80.36
CA HIS A 533 96.09 56.91 81.23
C HIS A 533 96.67 58.31 81.16
N TYR A 534 95.83 59.32 80.96
CA TYR A 534 96.20 60.74 81.08
C TYR A 534 95.60 61.30 82.38
N GLY A 535 96.41 62.06 83.13
CA GLY A 535 96.05 62.55 84.48
C GLY A 535 95.25 63.87 84.49
N TYR A 536 94.65 64.23 83.36
CA TYR A 536 93.92 65.48 83.15
C TYR A 536 92.67 65.19 82.30
N PRO A 537 91.57 65.93 82.50
CA PRO A 537 90.33 65.75 81.75
C PRO A 537 90.51 66.10 80.27
N ARG A 538 89.75 65.43 79.41
CA ARG A 538 89.86 65.58 77.94
C ARG A 538 88.50 65.56 77.24
N PHE A 539 88.44 66.16 76.06
CA PHE A 539 87.37 65.91 75.10
C PHE A 539 87.83 64.83 74.12
N SER A 540 87.11 63.72 74.07
CA SER A 540 87.33 62.64 73.10
C SER A 540 86.25 62.69 72.01
N TYR A 541 86.67 62.68 70.74
CA TYR A 541 85.83 62.51 69.57
C TYR A 541 86.04 61.09 69.06
N ARG A 542 85.00 60.26 69.02
CA ARG A 542 85.10 58.86 68.56
C ARG A 542 84.19 58.59 67.38
N THR A 543 84.67 57.75 66.46
CA THR A 543 83.89 57.23 65.33
C THR A 543 83.68 55.74 65.53
N VAL A 544 82.43 55.29 65.49
CA VAL A 544 82.02 53.90 65.71
C VAL A 544 81.29 53.39 64.48
N VAL A 545 81.84 52.37 63.82
CA VAL A 545 81.27 51.68 62.66
C VAL A 545 80.70 50.35 63.11
N SER A 546 79.53 49.98 62.60
CA SER A 546 78.87 48.71 62.89
C SER A 546 78.25 48.12 61.63
N TYR A 547 78.21 46.78 61.57
CA TYR A 547 77.71 45.99 60.44
C TYR A 547 76.66 45.00 60.95
N HIS A 548 75.51 44.92 60.29
CA HIS A 548 74.34 44.15 60.71
C HIS A 548 73.65 43.46 59.52
N LYS A 549 73.13 42.24 59.71
CA LYS A 549 72.12 41.62 58.83
C LYS A 549 71.15 40.75 59.63
N ASP A 550 69.86 40.95 59.39
CA ASP A 550 68.73 40.17 59.95
C ASP A 550 68.82 38.66 59.66
N ALA A 551 68.12 37.85 60.46
CA ALA A 551 67.94 36.42 60.21
C ALA A 551 66.84 36.14 59.16
N GLU A 552 67.10 35.20 58.25
CA GLU A 552 66.13 34.76 57.23
C GLU A 552 65.50 33.42 57.64
N SER A 553 64.16 33.33 57.67
CA SER A 553 63.44 32.13 58.11
C SER A 553 63.31 31.06 57.01
N GLU A 554 63.13 29.80 57.39
CA GLU A 554 62.90 28.68 56.48
C GLU A 554 61.63 28.92 55.62
N HIS A 555 61.74 28.72 54.31
CA HIS A 555 60.66 28.92 53.34
C HIS A 555 60.81 27.96 52.15
N TYR A 556 59.81 27.91 51.25
CA TYR A 556 59.93 27.20 49.97
C TYR A 556 60.34 28.17 48.87
N SER A 557 61.07 27.69 47.87
CA SER A 557 61.31 28.45 46.64
C SER A 557 60.03 28.68 45.85
N ASP A 558 60.07 29.60 44.89
CA ASP A 558 59.08 29.66 43.82
C ASP A 558 59.03 28.35 43.00
N TRP A 559 57.94 28.18 42.26
CA TRP A 559 57.72 27.06 41.34
C TRP A 559 58.56 27.20 40.06
N GLU A 560 59.66 26.45 39.97
CA GLU A 560 60.47 26.34 38.75
C GLU A 560 59.85 25.33 37.77
N LYS A 561 59.80 25.67 36.47
CA LYS A 561 59.32 24.76 35.41
C LYS A 561 60.39 23.73 35.06
N VAL A 562 60.02 22.45 35.05
CA VAL A 562 60.94 21.32 34.81
C VAL A 562 60.98 20.98 33.32
N TYR A 563 62.18 20.99 32.74
CA TYR A 563 62.44 20.58 31.35
C TYR A 563 63.02 19.15 31.28
N PRO A 564 62.80 18.40 30.18
CA PRO A 564 62.01 18.78 29.01
C PRO A 564 60.50 18.84 29.30
N GLU A 565 59.82 19.77 28.64
CA GLU A 565 58.36 19.75 28.57
C GLU A 565 57.92 18.53 27.77
N VAL A 566 56.86 17.84 28.20
CA VAL A 566 56.25 16.78 27.37
C VAL A 566 55.34 17.48 26.37
N GLU A 567 55.96 17.95 25.29
CA GLU A 567 55.33 18.77 24.27
C GLU A 567 54.34 17.94 23.45
N THR A 568 53.10 18.45 23.36
CA THR A 568 51.99 18.04 22.49
C THR A 568 51.94 16.55 22.10
N ARG A 569 51.18 15.75 22.86
CA ARG A 569 50.65 14.49 22.30
C ARG A 569 49.39 14.79 21.48
N GLU A 570 49.40 14.38 20.21
CA GLU A 570 48.22 14.36 19.34
C GLU A 570 47.64 12.94 19.22
N ASP A 571 46.37 12.76 19.57
CA ASP A 571 45.59 11.53 19.33
C ASP A 571 44.32 11.86 18.51
N SER A 572 43.85 10.94 17.67
CA SER A 572 42.60 11.14 16.91
C SER A 572 41.36 10.81 17.77
N VAL A 573 40.71 11.85 18.29
CA VAL A 573 39.56 11.76 19.21
C VAL A 573 38.44 12.70 18.76
N TYR A 574 37.20 12.26 18.93
CA TYR A 574 35.99 13.04 18.63
C TYR A 574 35.58 13.89 19.85
N ALA A 575 35.49 15.21 19.68
CA ALA A 575 34.93 16.10 20.68
C ALA A 575 33.40 15.98 20.68
N ASN A 576 32.82 15.39 21.73
CA ASN A 576 31.39 15.09 21.84
C ASN A 576 30.60 16.12 22.66
N LYS A 577 31.26 17.17 23.16
CA LYS A 577 30.72 18.24 24.02
C LYS A 577 31.60 19.49 23.90
N GLY A 578 31.14 20.61 24.47
CA GLY A 578 31.92 21.86 24.54
C GLY A 578 31.34 22.98 23.67
N VAL A 579 32.20 23.91 23.25
CA VAL A 579 31.86 25.09 22.46
C VAL A 579 31.58 24.70 21.00
N VAL A 580 30.50 25.22 20.43
CA VAL A 580 29.98 24.85 19.10
C VAL A 580 29.90 26.06 18.17
N THR A 581 30.39 25.90 16.94
CA THR A 581 30.28 26.91 15.87
C THR A 581 29.73 26.27 14.60
N ILE A 582 28.68 26.86 14.01
CA ILE A 582 27.93 26.30 12.88
C ILE A 582 28.01 27.23 11.65
N SER A 583 28.32 26.67 10.49
CA SER A 583 28.38 27.42 9.22
C SER A 583 27.02 27.99 8.79
N ASP A 584 27.02 29.03 7.96
CA ASP A 584 25.78 29.71 7.53
C ASP A 584 24.88 28.84 6.63
N ASP A 585 25.45 27.84 5.97
CA ASP A 585 24.75 26.80 5.21
C ASP A 585 24.34 25.58 6.06
N LEU A 586 24.59 25.61 7.37
CA LEU A 586 24.33 24.54 8.34
C LEU A 586 25.04 23.19 8.05
N SER A 587 25.93 23.12 7.06
CA SER A 587 26.56 21.86 6.63
C SER A 587 27.77 21.43 7.46
N LYS A 588 28.35 22.34 8.26
CA LYS A 588 29.56 22.13 9.05
C LYS A 588 29.39 22.62 10.47
N ILE A 589 29.92 21.84 11.41
CA ILE A 589 29.82 22.09 12.85
C ILE A 589 31.21 21.85 13.44
N LYS A 590 31.84 22.88 13.98
CA LYS A 590 33.05 22.72 14.79
C LYS A 590 32.69 22.61 16.25
N VAL A 591 33.21 21.60 16.94
CA VAL A 591 33.08 21.40 18.39
C VAL A 591 34.47 21.48 19.03
N VAL A 592 34.58 22.17 20.16
CA VAL A 592 35.83 22.32 20.93
C VAL A 592 35.56 22.08 22.43
N ASN A 593 36.10 20.99 22.96
CA ASN A 593 36.21 20.75 24.40
C ASN A 593 37.59 21.20 24.91
N ALA A 594 37.65 21.79 26.09
CA ALA A 594 38.91 22.21 26.72
C ALA A 594 38.82 22.01 28.23
N GLU A 595 39.58 21.03 28.74
CA GLU A 595 39.61 20.65 30.15
C GLU A 595 41.04 20.81 30.71
N SER A 596 41.16 21.28 31.94
CA SER A 596 42.45 21.41 32.63
C SER A 596 42.40 20.75 34.01
N THR A 597 43.55 20.24 34.47
CA THR A 597 43.68 19.54 35.74
C THR A 597 45.06 19.80 36.35
N THR A 598 45.07 20.36 37.56
CA THR A 598 46.28 20.54 38.37
C THR A 598 46.39 19.44 39.41
N LYS A 599 47.59 18.89 39.57
CA LYS A 599 47.98 18.01 40.69
C LYS A 599 49.16 18.66 41.42
N GLU A 600 48.97 19.07 42.66
CA GLU A 600 50.02 19.68 43.50
C GLU A 600 50.35 18.78 44.70
N THR A 601 51.64 18.74 45.06
CA THR A 601 52.20 18.16 46.29
C THR A 601 53.06 19.22 47.00
N GLU A 602 53.67 18.87 48.12
CA GLU A 602 54.61 19.75 48.84
C GLU A 602 55.74 20.28 47.93
N PHE A 603 56.29 19.44 47.04
CA PHE A 603 57.49 19.76 46.24
C PHE A 603 57.28 19.73 44.71
N THR A 604 56.17 19.18 44.21
CA THR A 604 55.91 19.03 42.76
C THR A 604 54.51 19.48 42.38
N LYS A 605 54.37 20.21 41.28
CA LYS A 605 53.08 20.56 40.69
C LYS A 605 53.05 20.16 39.22
N GLN A 606 51.93 19.63 38.75
CA GLN A 606 51.71 19.23 37.37
C GLN A 606 50.39 19.82 36.89
N ASP A 607 50.43 20.62 35.83
CA ASP A 607 49.25 21.11 35.13
C ASP A 607 49.12 20.37 33.79
N VAL A 608 48.00 19.69 33.60
CA VAL A 608 47.63 19.02 32.34
C VAL A 608 46.47 19.77 31.72
N THR A 609 46.63 20.20 30.46
CA THR A 609 45.54 20.76 29.65
C THR A 609 45.26 19.82 28.49
N THR A 610 44.02 19.36 28.37
CA THR A 610 43.50 18.61 27.23
C THR A 610 42.59 19.53 26.41
N ARG A 611 42.84 19.63 25.10
CA ARG A 611 41.95 20.28 24.14
C ARG A 611 41.56 19.26 23.09
N GLU A 612 40.27 19.08 22.85
CA GLU A 612 39.73 18.18 21.84
C GLU A 612 38.92 19.01 20.86
N GLU A 613 39.29 18.98 19.59
CA GLU A 613 38.55 19.66 18.52
C GLU A 613 38.01 18.65 17.52
N THR A 614 36.87 18.94 16.91
CA THR A 614 36.36 18.17 15.78
C THR A 614 35.59 19.05 14.82
N ASP A 615 35.96 18.98 13.54
CA ASP A 615 35.19 19.56 12.45
C ASP A 615 34.27 18.47 11.88
N TYR A 616 32.99 18.52 12.26
CA TYR A 616 31.94 17.65 11.73
C TYR A 616 31.34 18.21 10.44
N VAL A 617 31.00 17.31 9.52
CA VAL A 617 30.24 17.56 8.30
C VAL A 617 28.92 16.79 8.41
N VAL A 618 27.82 17.51 8.18
CA VAL A 618 26.46 16.96 8.17
C VAL A 618 26.21 16.23 6.85
N LYS A 619 25.55 15.08 6.93
CA LYS A 619 25.15 14.26 5.78
C LYS A 619 23.74 13.74 5.95
N GLU A 620 23.18 13.35 4.81
CA GLU A 620 21.82 12.83 4.66
C GLU A 620 21.88 11.52 3.89
N ILE A 621 21.13 10.52 4.35
CA ILE A 621 20.80 9.29 3.65
C ILE A 621 19.29 9.32 3.40
N ILE A 622 18.87 8.88 2.21
CA ILE A 622 17.45 8.74 1.90
C ILE A 622 17.26 7.33 1.33
N THR A 623 16.33 6.57 1.89
CA THR A 623 16.10 5.16 1.53
C THR A 623 14.62 4.93 1.24
N PRO A 624 14.23 4.33 0.10
CA PRO A 624 12.88 3.81 -0.07
C PRO A 624 12.68 2.56 0.79
N VAL A 625 11.84 2.64 1.83
CA VAL A 625 11.66 1.57 2.84
C VAL A 625 10.30 0.86 2.76
N ARG A 626 9.28 1.50 2.17
CA ARG A 626 7.98 0.88 1.91
C ARG A 626 7.37 1.34 0.60
N ALA A 627 6.82 0.41 -0.17
CA ALA A 627 6.03 0.69 -1.35
C ALA A 627 4.63 0.09 -1.23
N TYR A 628 3.60 0.89 -1.52
CA TYR A 628 2.21 0.48 -1.56
C TYR A 628 1.61 0.76 -2.93
N LYS A 629 0.93 -0.23 -3.50
CA LYS A 629 0.11 -0.07 -4.72
C LYS A 629 -1.32 0.29 -4.34
N VAL A 630 -1.89 1.31 -4.97
CA VAL A 630 -3.28 1.70 -4.77
C VAL A 630 -4.19 0.73 -5.54
N MET A 631 -5.13 0.11 -4.83
CA MET A 631 -5.98 -0.97 -5.33
C MET A 631 -7.35 -0.42 -5.75
N GLY A 632 -8.02 -1.12 -6.66
CA GLY A 632 -9.43 -0.86 -6.96
C GLY A 632 -10.35 -1.32 -5.83
N GLU A 633 -11.47 -0.63 -5.63
CA GLU A 633 -12.51 -1.06 -4.68
C GLU A 633 -13.44 -2.15 -5.29
N ASN A 634 -13.41 -2.30 -6.61
CA ASN A 634 -14.22 -3.24 -7.38
C ASN A 634 -13.80 -4.70 -7.12
N GLY A 635 -14.76 -5.57 -6.81
CA GLY A 635 -14.56 -7.01 -6.68
C GLY A 635 -14.57 -7.77 -8.03
N PRO A 636 -14.32 -9.10 -8.00
CA PRO A 636 -14.39 -9.96 -9.17
C PRO A 636 -15.84 -10.08 -9.70
N VAL A 637 -15.99 -10.45 -10.97
CA VAL A 637 -17.30 -10.62 -11.62
C VAL A 637 -17.47 -12.06 -12.07
N VAL A 638 -18.58 -12.69 -11.70
CA VAL A 638 -18.95 -14.05 -12.16
C VAL A 638 -20.12 -13.92 -13.12
N ASN A 639 -19.92 -14.32 -14.38
CA ASN A 639 -20.93 -14.26 -15.42
C ASN A 639 -21.48 -15.67 -15.67
N HIS A 640 -22.74 -15.89 -15.33
CA HIS A 640 -23.48 -17.14 -15.60
C HIS A 640 -24.38 -16.96 -16.81
N TYR A 641 -24.21 -17.77 -17.84
CA TYR A 641 -24.95 -17.69 -19.10
C TYR A 641 -26.06 -18.74 -19.16
N TYR A 642 -27.28 -18.27 -19.40
CA TYR A 642 -28.50 -19.08 -19.37
C TYR A 642 -29.21 -19.07 -20.72
N LYS A 643 -29.80 -20.22 -21.06
CA LYS A 643 -30.67 -20.41 -22.23
C LYS A 643 -32.11 -20.61 -21.77
N MET A 644 -33.06 -19.92 -22.40
CA MET A 644 -34.48 -20.03 -22.09
C MET A 644 -34.97 -21.46 -22.34
N VAL A 645 -35.67 -22.03 -21.35
CA VAL A 645 -36.33 -23.34 -21.44
C VAL A 645 -37.73 -23.12 -21.99
N THR A 646 -38.15 -23.94 -22.96
CA THR A 646 -39.48 -23.88 -23.58
C THR A 646 -40.18 -25.23 -23.57
N ARG A 647 -41.51 -25.20 -23.48
CA ARG A 647 -42.41 -26.37 -23.57
C ARG A 647 -43.68 -25.99 -24.34
N ARG A 648 -44.26 -26.94 -25.08
CA ARG A 648 -45.58 -26.78 -25.69
C ARG A 648 -46.69 -26.90 -24.63
N SER A 649 -47.87 -26.36 -24.93
CA SER A 649 -49.11 -26.65 -24.21
C SER A 649 -49.49 -28.12 -24.32
N GLU A 650 -50.17 -28.67 -23.31
CA GLU A 650 -50.61 -30.08 -23.30
C GLU A 650 -51.63 -30.38 -24.40
N ASN A 651 -52.48 -29.39 -24.71
CA ASN A 651 -53.44 -29.42 -25.81
C ASN A 651 -53.11 -28.31 -26.82
N PRO A 652 -53.40 -28.49 -28.11
CA PRO A 652 -53.29 -27.41 -29.09
C PRO A 652 -54.34 -26.33 -28.81
N THR A 653 -53.98 -25.07 -29.06
CA THR A 653 -54.88 -23.91 -28.95
C THR A 653 -55.66 -23.64 -30.23
N HIS A 654 -55.19 -24.15 -31.37
CA HIS A 654 -55.96 -24.18 -32.62
C HIS A 654 -55.76 -25.52 -33.37
N THR A 655 -56.74 -25.91 -34.18
CA THR A 655 -56.63 -27.07 -35.09
C THR A 655 -57.42 -26.79 -36.35
N GLU A 656 -56.77 -26.88 -37.50
CA GLU A 656 -57.33 -26.61 -38.83
C GLU A 656 -57.17 -27.82 -39.76
N ASN A 657 -58.13 -28.06 -40.65
CA ASN A 657 -58.04 -29.09 -41.69
C ASN A 657 -57.30 -28.52 -42.90
N THR A 658 -56.03 -28.89 -43.11
CA THR A 658 -55.24 -28.39 -44.25
C THR A 658 -55.56 -29.13 -45.55
N LYS A 659 -55.88 -30.43 -45.49
CA LYS A 659 -56.23 -31.24 -46.67
C LYS A 659 -57.44 -32.12 -46.40
N VAL A 660 -58.38 -32.08 -47.34
CA VAL A 660 -59.64 -32.83 -47.32
C VAL A 660 -59.82 -33.57 -48.63
N GLY A 661 -60.48 -34.73 -48.59
CA GLY A 661 -60.77 -35.55 -49.76
C GLY A 661 -62.24 -35.95 -49.88
N THR A 662 -62.66 -36.24 -51.11
CA THR A 662 -64.04 -36.62 -51.45
C THR A 662 -64.04 -37.89 -52.30
N VAL A 663 -65.00 -38.78 -52.05
CA VAL A 663 -65.13 -40.09 -52.72
C VAL A 663 -66.48 -40.17 -53.43
N THR A 664 -66.47 -40.47 -54.73
CA THR A 664 -67.68 -40.56 -55.57
C THR A 664 -67.76 -41.88 -56.32
N VAL A 665 -68.97 -42.45 -56.40
CA VAL A 665 -69.28 -43.65 -57.18
C VAL A 665 -69.92 -43.29 -58.52
N GLN A 666 -69.49 -43.94 -59.60
CA GLN A 666 -70.06 -43.77 -60.95
C GLN A 666 -70.59 -45.10 -61.50
N TYR A 667 -71.57 -45.00 -62.41
CA TYR A 667 -72.20 -46.15 -63.06
C TYR A 667 -72.11 -46.00 -64.58
N VAL A 668 -71.40 -46.90 -65.23
CA VAL A 668 -71.10 -46.84 -66.67
C VAL A 668 -71.46 -48.13 -67.39
N SER A 669 -71.69 -48.05 -68.70
CA SER A 669 -71.83 -49.22 -69.58
C SER A 669 -70.47 -49.86 -69.89
N SER A 670 -70.48 -51.05 -70.49
CA SER A 670 -69.31 -51.66 -71.13
C SER A 670 -68.65 -50.80 -72.23
N SER A 671 -69.31 -49.73 -72.69
CA SER A 671 -68.78 -48.72 -73.61
C SER A 671 -68.36 -47.40 -72.93
N GLY A 672 -68.39 -47.34 -71.60
CA GLY A 672 -68.05 -46.14 -70.82
C GLY A 672 -69.15 -45.07 -70.77
N GLU A 673 -70.33 -45.30 -71.35
CA GLU A 673 -71.44 -44.35 -71.25
C GLU A 673 -71.99 -44.33 -69.82
N LYS A 674 -72.09 -43.15 -69.21
CA LYS A 674 -72.71 -42.95 -67.91
C LYS A 674 -74.20 -43.32 -67.91
N LEU A 675 -74.53 -44.40 -67.20
CA LEU A 675 -75.86 -44.99 -67.09
C LEU A 675 -76.72 -44.37 -65.99
N LYS A 676 -76.10 -43.84 -64.93
CA LYS A 676 -76.78 -43.24 -63.77
C LYS A 676 -76.04 -41.99 -63.29
N ALA A 677 -76.71 -41.09 -62.57
CA ALA A 677 -76.05 -40.05 -61.77
C ALA A 677 -74.97 -40.63 -60.81
N ASP A 678 -73.96 -39.82 -60.47
CA ASP A 678 -72.91 -40.21 -59.53
C ASP A 678 -73.39 -40.08 -58.08
N GLU A 679 -72.87 -40.92 -57.18
CA GLU A 679 -73.22 -40.91 -55.76
C GLU A 679 -72.00 -40.69 -54.88
N THR A 680 -71.98 -39.60 -54.11
CA THR A 680 -70.95 -39.35 -53.10
C THR A 680 -71.03 -40.38 -51.96
N VAL A 681 -69.88 -40.87 -51.53
CA VAL A 681 -69.69 -41.80 -50.41
C VAL A 681 -69.14 -41.05 -49.19
N GLU A 682 -68.09 -40.25 -49.40
CA GLU A 682 -67.41 -39.42 -48.39
C GLU A 682 -67.20 -38.01 -48.97
N LEU A 683 -67.30 -36.96 -48.14
CA LEU A 683 -67.29 -35.57 -48.59
C LEU A 683 -66.46 -34.69 -47.65
N ASN A 684 -65.42 -34.06 -48.20
CA ASN A 684 -64.51 -33.16 -47.47
C ASN A 684 -63.90 -33.78 -46.19
N THR A 685 -63.67 -35.09 -46.20
CA THR A 685 -63.13 -35.84 -45.06
C THR A 685 -61.64 -35.52 -44.90
N PRO A 686 -61.17 -35.01 -43.74
CA PRO A 686 -59.80 -34.54 -43.57
C PRO A 686 -58.79 -35.68 -43.47
N TYR A 687 -57.69 -35.55 -44.21
CA TYR A 687 -56.54 -36.46 -44.17
C TYR A 687 -55.23 -35.77 -43.75
N GLU A 688 -55.25 -34.45 -43.54
CA GLU A 688 -54.17 -33.71 -42.90
C GLU A 688 -54.74 -32.54 -42.10
N VAL A 689 -54.20 -32.33 -40.89
CA VAL A 689 -54.56 -31.23 -40.00
C VAL A 689 -53.32 -30.54 -39.45
N THR A 690 -53.36 -29.21 -39.29
CA THR A 690 -52.34 -28.48 -38.52
C THR A 690 -52.87 -28.24 -37.11
N LYS A 691 -52.04 -28.49 -36.11
CA LYS A 691 -52.29 -28.20 -34.70
C LYS A 691 -51.32 -27.12 -34.22
N THR A 692 -51.87 -25.98 -33.81
CA THR A 692 -51.09 -24.88 -33.20
C THR A 692 -51.02 -25.10 -31.71
N TYR A 693 -49.81 -25.06 -31.14
CA TYR A 693 -49.56 -25.16 -29.71
C TYR A 693 -49.00 -23.85 -29.17
N ASP A 694 -49.43 -23.46 -27.97
CA ASP A 694 -48.84 -22.34 -27.26
C ASP A 694 -47.49 -22.77 -26.67
N VAL A 695 -46.42 -22.02 -26.95
CA VAL A 695 -45.09 -22.29 -26.39
C VAL A 695 -44.89 -21.44 -25.14
N PHE A 696 -44.68 -22.10 -24.00
CA PHE A 696 -44.45 -21.49 -22.71
C PHE A 696 -42.99 -21.65 -22.28
N SER A 697 -42.47 -20.62 -21.59
CA SER A 697 -41.29 -20.71 -20.75
C SER A 697 -41.72 -20.43 -19.32
N GLY A 698 -41.48 -21.36 -18.39
CA GLY A 698 -42.04 -21.31 -17.04
C GLY A 698 -43.58 -21.23 -17.06
N THR A 699 -44.14 -20.07 -16.69
CA THR A 699 -45.57 -19.74 -16.75
C THR A 699 -45.92 -18.73 -17.87
N THR A 700 -44.93 -18.16 -18.54
CA THR A 700 -45.12 -17.10 -19.55
C THR A 700 -45.17 -17.68 -20.96
N LYS A 701 -46.22 -17.34 -21.75
CA LYS A 701 -46.25 -17.64 -23.19
C LYS A 701 -45.14 -16.84 -23.90
N VAL A 702 -44.33 -17.52 -24.70
CA VAL A 702 -43.19 -16.94 -25.43
C VAL A 702 -43.27 -17.12 -26.93
N GLY A 703 -44.24 -17.90 -27.43
CA GLY A 703 -44.50 -18.07 -28.86
C GLY A 703 -45.64 -19.04 -29.13
N GLU A 704 -45.75 -19.46 -30.39
CA GLU A 704 -46.68 -20.47 -30.89
C GLU A 704 -45.91 -21.39 -31.84
N GLU A 705 -46.31 -22.66 -31.93
CA GLU A 705 -45.63 -23.67 -32.75
C GLU A 705 -46.67 -24.54 -33.48
N ASN A 706 -46.54 -24.63 -34.80
CA ASN A 706 -47.44 -25.41 -35.65
C ASN A 706 -46.87 -26.81 -35.90
N VAL A 707 -47.69 -27.83 -35.68
CA VAL A 707 -47.38 -29.25 -35.91
C VAL A 707 -48.38 -29.82 -36.90
N VAL A 708 -47.91 -30.38 -38.01
CA VAL A 708 -48.77 -31.06 -39.00
C VAL A 708 -48.96 -32.52 -38.61
N GLU A 709 -50.20 -33.00 -38.67
CA GLU A 709 -50.60 -34.36 -38.35
C GLU A 709 -51.40 -34.98 -39.51
N THR A 710 -50.88 -36.08 -40.06
CA THR A 710 -51.54 -36.82 -41.14
C THR A 710 -52.57 -37.80 -40.56
N LEU A 711 -53.78 -37.79 -41.10
CA LEU A 711 -54.87 -38.70 -40.71
C LEU A 711 -55.10 -39.73 -41.82
N ASN A 712 -55.54 -40.94 -41.45
CA ASN A 712 -55.82 -42.04 -42.40
C ASN A 712 -57.31 -42.43 -42.41
N PRO A 713 -58.23 -41.54 -42.83
CA PRO A 713 -59.65 -41.89 -42.99
C PRO A 713 -59.83 -42.94 -44.10
N ILE A 714 -60.83 -43.82 -43.95
CA ILE A 714 -61.10 -44.96 -44.85
C ILE A 714 -62.54 -44.86 -45.37
N TYR A 715 -62.75 -45.14 -46.66
CA TYR A 715 -64.09 -45.15 -47.28
C TYR A 715 -64.56 -46.56 -47.65
N ASP A 716 -65.87 -46.70 -47.88
CA ASP A 716 -66.50 -47.94 -48.39
C ASP A 716 -67.55 -47.65 -49.48
N ALA A 717 -67.21 -47.97 -50.73
CA ALA A 717 -68.08 -47.85 -51.89
C ALA A 717 -68.88 -49.13 -52.20
N ILE A 718 -68.63 -50.26 -51.52
CA ILE A 718 -69.32 -51.53 -51.78
C ILE A 718 -70.85 -51.41 -51.64
N PRO A 719 -71.43 -50.68 -50.66
CA PRO A 719 -72.88 -50.48 -50.54
C PRO A 719 -73.54 -49.75 -51.72
N LYS A 720 -72.75 -49.17 -52.64
CA LYS A 720 -73.21 -48.53 -53.87
C LYS A 720 -73.13 -49.44 -55.10
N ARG A 721 -72.59 -50.67 -54.98
CA ARG A 721 -72.58 -51.65 -56.07
C ARG A 721 -73.91 -52.40 -56.11
N PHE A 722 -74.68 -52.21 -57.18
CA PHE A 722 -75.94 -52.93 -57.41
C PHE A 722 -75.71 -54.11 -58.35
N ASN A 723 -76.49 -55.19 -58.21
CA ASN A 723 -76.40 -56.33 -59.14
C ASN A 723 -77.01 -55.99 -60.53
N THR A 724 -78.03 -55.14 -60.53
CA THR A 724 -78.72 -54.65 -61.74
C THR A 724 -79.12 -53.19 -61.55
N ILE A 725 -79.02 -52.39 -62.60
CA ILE A 725 -79.52 -51.01 -62.65
C ILE A 725 -80.44 -50.81 -63.86
N ILE A 726 -81.31 -49.80 -63.78
CA ILE A 726 -81.98 -49.25 -64.95
C ILE A 726 -81.17 -48.03 -65.40
N GLY A 727 -80.89 -47.90 -66.70
CA GLY A 727 -80.19 -46.72 -67.22
C GLY A 727 -81.10 -45.50 -67.26
N ASP A 728 -80.75 -44.42 -66.54
CA ASP A 728 -81.57 -43.22 -66.32
C ASP A 728 -82.12 -42.61 -67.62
N LYS A 729 -81.32 -42.65 -68.71
CA LYS A 729 -81.71 -42.11 -70.02
C LYS A 729 -82.53 -43.08 -70.88
N THR A 730 -82.33 -44.38 -70.73
CA THR A 730 -82.76 -45.38 -71.72
C THR A 730 -83.93 -46.24 -71.25
N GLY A 731 -84.11 -46.38 -69.94
CA GLY A 731 -85.11 -47.28 -69.36
C GLY A 731 -84.85 -48.76 -69.64
N PHE A 732 -83.64 -49.13 -70.08
CA PHE A 732 -83.23 -50.51 -70.25
C PHE A 732 -82.61 -51.07 -68.97
N ALA A 733 -82.71 -52.38 -68.78
CA ALA A 733 -82.04 -53.09 -67.70
C ALA A 733 -80.59 -53.41 -68.06
N TYR A 734 -79.68 -53.16 -67.13
CA TYR A 734 -78.27 -53.52 -67.20
C TYR A 734 -77.87 -54.33 -65.97
N GLU A 735 -77.02 -55.33 -66.16
CA GLU A 735 -76.50 -56.23 -65.13
C GLU A 735 -75.02 -55.93 -64.85
N PHE A 736 -74.58 -56.02 -63.59
CA PHE A 736 -73.21 -55.74 -63.20
C PHE A 736 -72.22 -56.68 -63.91
N GLU A 737 -71.12 -56.10 -64.38
CA GLU A 737 -70.09 -56.78 -65.14
C GLU A 737 -68.74 -56.78 -64.41
N ALA A 738 -68.22 -55.60 -64.06
CA ALA A 738 -66.92 -55.44 -63.42
C ALA A 738 -66.77 -54.07 -62.73
N ILE A 739 -65.70 -53.90 -61.94
CA ILE A 739 -65.15 -52.58 -61.61
C ILE A 739 -64.42 -52.06 -62.86
N ALA A 740 -64.55 -50.77 -63.17
CA ALA A 740 -63.94 -50.18 -64.35
C ALA A 740 -62.39 -50.16 -64.26
N TYR A 741 -61.73 -50.42 -65.38
CA TYR A 741 -60.28 -50.37 -65.46
C TYR A 741 -59.77 -48.94 -65.17
N GLY A 742 -58.75 -48.83 -64.30
CA GLY A 742 -58.22 -47.54 -63.83
C GLY A 742 -59.04 -46.87 -62.72
N SER A 743 -60.10 -47.49 -62.22
CA SER A 743 -60.87 -46.98 -61.09
C SER A 743 -60.19 -47.23 -59.73
N ALA A 744 -60.57 -46.47 -58.71
CA ALA A 744 -60.09 -46.69 -57.34
C ALA A 744 -60.69 -47.97 -56.72
N PRO A 745 -60.01 -48.59 -55.74
CA PRO A 745 -60.54 -49.75 -55.01
C PRO A 745 -61.88 -49.45 -54.33
N GLU A 746 -62.72 -50.46 -54.11
CA GLU A 746 -64.02 -50.25 -53.45
C GLU A 746 -63.88 -49.82 -51.97
N ARG A 747 -62.72 -50.08 -51.36
CA ARG A 747 -62.31 -49.63 -50.03
C ARG A 747 -60.83 -49.24 -50.05
N SER A 748 -60.50 -48.04 -49.57
CA SER A 748 -59.13 -47.56 -49.40
C SER A 748 -59.10 -46.40 -48.38
N THR A 749 -57.91 -45.95 -48.01
CA THR A 749 -57.72 -44.63 -47.40
C THR A 749 -58.08 -43.50 -48.37
N ILE A 750 -58.50 -42.35 -47.82
CA ILE A 750 -58.61 -41.08 -48.54
C ILE A 750 -57.30 -40.32 -48.34
N ASP A 751 -56.48 -40.26 -49.39
CA ASP A 751 -55.11 -39.71 -49.40
C ASP A 751 -54.95 -38.51 -50.36
N LYS A 752 -56.04 -38.12 -51.04
CA LYS A 752 -56.08 -37.18 -52.17
C LYS A 752 -57.42 -36.45 -52.25
N PRO A 753 -57.50 -35.27 -52.89
CA PRO A 753 -58.72 -34.45 -52.91
C PRO A 753 -59.93 -35.12 -53.57
N GLN A 754 -59.74 -35.99 -54.56
CA GLN A 754 -60.83 -36.70 -55.23
C GLN A 754 -60.47 -38.17 -55.51
N THR A 755 -61.40 -39.07 -55.20
CA THR A 755 -61.31 -40.51 -55.47
C THR A 755 -62.59 -41.00 -56.15
N ILE A 756 -62.46 -41.81 -57.20
CA ILE A 756 -63.58 -42.22 -58.05
C ILE A 756 -63.63 -43.75 -58.19
N VAL A 757 -64.72 -44.35 -57.70
CA VAL A 757 -65.02 -45.78 -57.83
C VAL A 757 -66.10 -45.96 -58.90
N SER A 758 -65.85 -46.76 -59.93
CA SER A 758 -66.69 -46.79 -61.14
C SER A 758 -67.08 -48.22 -61.48
N TYR A 759 -68.38 -48.47 -61.61
CA TYR A 759 -68.94 -49.80 -61.84
C TYR A 759 -69.47 -49.94 -63.27
N VAL A 760 -69.09 -51.02 -63.95
CA VAL A 760 -69.44 -51.35 -65.33
C VAL A 760 -70.64 -52.30 -65.36
N TYR A 761 -71.61 -52.02 -66.24
CA TYR A 761 -72.81 -52.84 -66.43
C TYR A 761 -73.08 -53.14 -67.92
N ARG A 762 -73.51 -54.37 -68.22
CA ARG A 762 -73.87 -54.86 -69.55
C ARG A 762 -75.39 -54.87 -69.77
N PHE A 763 -75.84 -54.67 -71.01
CA PHE A 763 -77.26 -54.72 -71.40
C PHE A 763 -77.82 -56.16 -71.42
N VAL A 764 -79.08 -56.37 -71.03
CA VAL A 764 -79.72 -57.71 -70.96
C VAL A 764 -81.14 -57.75 -71.56
N SER A 765 -81.52 -58.88 -72.19
CA SER A 765 -82.84 -59.12 -72.81
C SER A 765 -83.24 -60.62 -72.89
N LYS A 766 -84.53 -60.93 -73.13
CA LYS A 766 -85.10 -62.30 -73.11
C LYS A 766 -86.43 -62.44 -73.90
N GLU A 767 -86.67 -63.60 -74.54
CA GLU A 767 -87.96 -63.93 -75.21
C GLU A 767 -89.05 -64.34 -74.19
N ASP A 768 -90.30 -63.97 -74.45
CA ASP A 768 -91.50 -64.28 -73.67
C ASP A 768 -92.09 -65.63 -74.14
N PRO A 769 -92.30 -66.61 -73.24
CA PRO A 769 -92.66 -67.99 -73.64
C PRO A 769 -94.13 -68.19 -74.07
N THR A 770 -94.96 -67.14 -74.06
CA THR A 770 -96.44 -67.28 -74.07
C THR A 770 -97.13 -66.66 -75.31
N PRO A 771 -97.67 -67.46 -76.26
CA PRO A 771 -98.26 -66.94 -77.51
C PRO A 771 -99.81 -66.82 -77.57
N VAL A 772 -100.30 -65.96 -78.48
CA VAL A 772 -101.73 -65.59 -78.72
C VAL A 772 -102.34 -66.35 -79.94
N LYS A 773 -103.67 -66.56 -80.08
CA LYS A 773 -104.32 -67.46 -81.10
C LYS A 773 -105.58 -66.91 -81.87
N LYS A 774 -105.98 -67.49 -83.05
CA LYS A 774 -107.17 -67.11 -83.90
C LYS A 774 -107.67 -68.19 -84.92
N GLU A 775 -108.95 -68.22 -85.40
CA GLU A 775 -109.63 -69.25 -86.29
C GLU A 775 -110.57 -68.73 -87.47
N VAL A 776 -111.14 -69.60 -88.36
CA VAL A 776 -111.95 -69.31 -89.63
C VAL A 776 -113.01 -70.42 -90.05
N LYS A 777 -114.12 -70.18 -90.84
CA LYS A 777 -115.30 -71.11 -91.13
C LYS A 777 -116.10 -71.04 -92.50
N GLY A 778 -117.08 -71.95 -92.81
CA GLY A 778 -118.02 -71.95 -94.02
C GLY A 778 -119.32 -72.87 -94.04
N SER A 779 -120.20 -72.82 -95.09
CA SER A 779 -121.65 -73.31 -95.18
C SER A 779 -122.26 -73.70 -96.60
N VAL A 780 -123.47 -74.35 -96.73
CA VAL A 780 -124.15 -74.82 -98.02
C VAL A 780 -125.72 -74.93 -98.00
N ILE A 781 -126.44 -74.61 -99.11
CA ILE A 781 -127.94 -74.65 -99.33
C ILE A 781 -128.43 -75.08 -100.75
N VAL A 782 -129.76 -75.25 -100.99
CA VAL A 782 -130.41 -75.54 -102.32
C VAL A 782 -131.77 -74.83 -102.59
N LYS A 783 -132.19 -74.62 -103.87
CA LYS A 783 -133.52 -74.05 -104.28
C LYS A 783 -134.20 -74.71 -105.52
N TYR A 784 -135.43 -74.30 -105.87
CA TYR A 784 -136.24 -74.87 -106.99
C TYR A 784 -137.02 -73.81 -107.81
N VAL A 785 -136.91 -73.82 -109.15
CA VAL A 785 -137.43 -72.77 -110.05
C VAL A 785 -138.10 -73.27 -111.34
N ASP A 786 -138.92 -72.44 -111.98
CA ASP A 786 -139.50 -72.69 -113.32
C ASP A 786 -138.50 -72.41 -114.47
N ALA A 787 -138.97 -72.51 -115.73
CA ALA A 787 -138.16 -72.34 -116.93
C ALA A 787 -137.60 -70.91 -117.04
N GLU A 788 -138.40 -69.94 -116.63
CA GLU A 788 -138.10 -68.51 -116.57
C GLU A 788 -137.27 -68.13 -115.31
N GLY A 789 -137.03 -69.08 -114.41
CA GLY A 789 -136.19 -68.92 -113.22
C GLY A 789 -136.92 -68.27 -112.03
N ASN A 790 -138.25 -68.35 -111.95
CA ASN A 790 -139.04 -67.95 -110.79
C ASN A 790 -139.13 -69.11 -109.78
N GLU A 791 -139.12 -68.83 -108.48
CA GLU A 791 -139.13 -69.86 -107.44
C GLU A 791 -140.50 -70.54 -107.32
N ILE A 792 -140.53 -71.88 -107.50
CA ILE A 792 -141.76 -72.70 -107.44
C ILE A 792 -141.83 -73.58 -106.18
N LYS A 793 -140.74 -73.64 -105.40
CA LYS A 793 -140.68 -74.20 -104.05
C LYS A 793 -139.48 -73.57 -103.32
N SER A 794 -139.68 -73.22 -102.05
CA SER A 794 -138.67 -72.63 -101.16
C SER A 794 -137.41 -73.48 -100.95
N GLU A 795 -136.33 -72.81 -100.55
CA GLU A 795 -134.99 -73.38 -100.31
C GLU A 795 -134.86 -74.32 -99.10
N GLU A 796 -133.80 -75.15 -99.11
CA GLU A 796 -133.43 -76.08 -98.02
C GLU A 796 -131.92 -76.03 -97.73
N ILE A 797 -131.52 -76.21 -96.46
CA ILE A 797 -130.12 -76.13 -96.00
C ILE A 797 -129.45 -77.51 -96.02
N VAL A 798 -128.15 -77.56 -96.33
CA VAL A 798 -127.35 -78.80 -96.45
C VAL A 798 -126.24 -78.88 -95.39
N LYS A 799 -125.46 -77.81 -95.15
CA LYS A 799 -124.43 -77.72 -94.09
C LYS A 799 -124.25 -76.29 -93.59
N GLN A 800 -123.75 -76.13 -92.36
CA GLN A 800 -123.52 -74.81 -91.76
C GLN A 800 -122.30 -74.75 -90.82
N ASP A 801 -121.53 -73.66 -90.92
CA ASP A 801 -120.51 -73.10 -90.01
C ASP A 801 -119.39 -74.04 -89.50
N ALA A 802 -118.78 -74.81 -90.40
CA ALA A 802 -117.63 -75.69 -90.10
C ALA A 802 -116.25 -74.97 -90.23
N VAL A 803 -115.25 -75.37 -89.43
CA VAL A 803 -113.93 -74.69 -89.25
C VAL A 803 -112.89 -75.06 -90.32
N ILE A 804 -111.94 -74.15 -90.60
CA ILE A 804 -110.95 -74.28 -91.69
C ILE A 804 -109.46 -74.19 -91.24
N LYS A 805 -109.03 -73.23 -90.39
CA LYS A 805 -107.58 -73.01 -90.03
C LYS A 805 -107.34 -72.16 -88.76
N THR A 806 -106.11 -72.15 -88.21
CA THR A 806 -105.73 -71.49 -86.93
C THR A 806 -104.31 -70.81 -86.95
N ILE A 807 -104.06 -69.73 -86.17
CA ILE A 807 -102.79 -68.92 -86.15
C ILE A 807 -102.24 -68.67 -84.71
N TYR A 808 -100.93 -68.38 -84.54
CA TYR A 808 -100.16 -68.16 -83.28
C TYR A 808 -99.06 -67.03 -83.33
N THR A 809 -98.78 -66.27 -82.24
CA THR A 809 -97.80 -65.10 -82.21
C THR A 809 -96.99 -64.93 -80.88
N TYR A 810 -95.70 -64.51 -80.89
CA TYR A 810 -94.72 -64.39 -79.76
C TYR A 810 -94.00 -63.00 -79.61
N PHE A 811 -93.29 -62.72 -78.49
CA PHE A 811 -92.61 -61.43 -78.14
C PHE A 811 -91.23 -61.54 -77.42
N THR A 812 -90.36 -60.51 -77.47
CA THR A 812 -89.08 -60.38 -76.70
C THR A 812 -88.96 -59.04 -75.94
N LYS A 813 -88.28 -58.98 -74.77
CA LYS A 813 -88.20 -57.82 -73.84
C LYS A 813 -86.79 -57.58 -73.23
N SER A 814 -86.50 -56.36 -72.76
CA SER A 814 -85.40 -55.98 -71.84
C SER A 814 -86.01 -55.21 -70.67
N GLY A 815 -85.88 -55.76 -69.45
CA GLY A 815 -86.80 -55.37 -68.37
C GLY A 815 -88.25 -55.51 -68.83
N ASP A 816 -89.07 -54.48 -68.58
CA ASP A 816 -90.46 -54.43 -69.04
C ASP A 816 -90.62 -53.97 -70.51
N LYS A 817 -89.53 -53.58 -71.19
CA LYS A 817 -89.56 -52.90 -72.49
C LYS A 817 -89.41 -53.87 -73.67
N VAL A 818 -90.41 -53.93 -74.54
CA VAL A 818 -90.46 -54.87 -75.70
C VAL A 818 -89.44 -54.51 -76.79
N ILE A 819 -88.94 -55.53 -77.51
CA ILE A 819 -87.90 -55.44 -78.55
C ILE A 819 -88.34 -56.03 -79.92
N SER A 820 -89.00 -57.20 -79.96
CA SER A 820 -89.33 -57.91 -81.24
C SER A 820 -90.44 -58.97 -81.11
N THR A 821 -90.94 -59.54 -82.24
CA THR A 821 -92.08 -60.49 -82.34
C THR A 821 -91.99 -61.51 -83.52
N ARG A 822 -92.80 -62.60 -83.54
CA ARG A 822 -92.90 -63.62 -84.63
C ARG A 822 -94.16 -64.54 -84.60
N GLU A 823 -94.51 -65.24 -85.71
CA GLU A 823 -95.81 -66.00 -85.88
C GLU A 823 -95.74 -67.46 -86.44
N ARG A 824 -96.87 -68.21 -86.41
CA ARG A 824 -97.05 -69.62 -86.94
C ARG A 824 -98.53 -69.99 -87.25
N VAL A 825 -98.82 -70.95 -88.15
CA VAL A 825 -100.18 -71.34 -88.65
C VAL A 825 -100.44 -72.87 -88.62
N ASN A 826 -101.71 -73.33 -88.57
CA ASN A 826 -102.17 -74.74 -88.63
C ASN A 826 -103.49 -74.94 -89.44
N TYR A 827 -103.76 -76.16 -89.93
CA TYR A 827 -104.96 -76.57 -90.69
C TYR A 827 -105.44 -77.98 -90.29
N GLU A 828 -106.76 -78.25 -90.34
CA GLU A 828 -107.35 -79.58 -90.08
C GLU A 828 -108.36 -79.98 -91.17
N LEU A 829 -108.87 -81.23 -91.14
CA LEU A 829 -109.53 -81.91 -92.27
C LEU A 829 -110.73 -81.16 -92.89
N LEU A 830 -110.67 -80.92 -94.21
CA LEU A 830 -111.70 -80.20 -94.97
C LEU A 830 -113.00 -81.02 -95.13
N PRO A 831 -114.19 -80.47 -94.81
CA PRO A 831 -115.47 -81.16 -94.94
C PRO A 831 -116.06 -81.11 -96.36
N PHE A 832 -116.83 -82.15 -96.72
CA PHE A 832 -117.47 -82.34 -98.04
C PHE A 832 -119.01 -82.27 -97.96
N TYR A 833 -119.71 -81.96 -99.06
CA TYR A 833 -121.18 -81.90 -99.16
C TYR A 833 -121.75 -82.66 -100.38
N ASN A 834 -123.05 -82.98 -100.33
CA ASN A 834 -123.85 -83.57 -101.42
C ASN A 834 -125.28 -82.99 -101.32
N THR A 835 -125.91 -82.65 -102.45
CA THR A 835 -127.25 -82.06 -102.52
C THR A 835 -128.30 -82.89 -103.29
N GLN A 836 -127.94 -84.04 -103.88
CA GLN A 836 -128.80 -84.81 -104.79
C GLN A 836 -130.10 -85.29 -104.14
N ASP A 837 -130.06 -85.66 -102.86
CA ASP A 837 -131.20 -86.18 -102.09
C ASP A 837 -132.38 -85.21 -101.97
N LYS A 838 -132.20 -83.94 -102.38
CA LYS A 838 -133.21 -82.89 -102.36
C LYS A 838 -133.95 -82.70 -103.69
N ARG A 839 -133.50 -83.33 -104.77
CA ARG A 839 -134.05 -83.15 -106.12
C ARG A 839 -135.43 -83.82 -106.28
N LEU A 840 -136.39 -83.12 -106.90
CA LEU A 840 -137.76 -83.62 -107.13
C LEU A 840 -137.98 -83.87 -108.63
N ASN A 841 -138.91 -84.77 -108.98
CA ASN A 841 -139.16 -85.16 -110.38
C ASN A 841 -140.31 -84.37 -111.04
N GLU A 842 -141.34 -84.02 -110.28
CA GLU A 842 -142.47 -83.21 -110.72
C GLU A 842 -142.92 -82.31 -109.55
N ILE A 843 -143.23 -81.06 -109.84
CA ILE A 843 -143.80 -80.10 -108.90
C ILE A 843 -145.16 -79.68 -109.46
N THR A 844 -146.22 -79.89 -108.67
CA THR A 844 -147.55 -79.35 -108.97
C THR A 844 -147.77 -78.15 -108.06
N THR A 845 -147.98 -76.97 -108.65
CA THR A 845 -148.20 -75.71 -107.91
C THR A 845 -149.66 -75.58 -107.48
N GLU A 846 -149.96 -74.71 -106.51
CA GLU A 846 -151.31 -74.57 -105.93
C GLU A 846 -152.38 -74.12 -106.95
N ASP A 847 -151.97 -73.46 -108.03
CA ASP A 847 -152.83 -73.08 -109.16
C ASP A 847 -153.09 -74.23 -110.17
N GLY A 848 -152.64 -75.44 -109.85
CA GLY A 848 -152.87 -76.65 -110.63
C GLY A 848 -151.95 -76.84 -111.83
N LYS A 849 -151.01 -75.92 -112.10
CA LYS A 849 -149.99 -76.14 -113.12
C LYS A 849 -149.05 -77.27 -112.70
N LYS A 850 -148.57 -78.03 -113.69
CA LYS A 850 -147.61 -79.12 -113.50
C LYS A 850 -146.30 -78.78 -114.20
N TYR A 851 -145.24 -78.72 -113.42
CA TYR A 851 -143.88 -78.45 -113.86
C TYR A 851 -143.05 -79.73 -113.70
N LYS A 852 -142.50 -80.26 -114.79
CA LYS A 852 -141.62 -81.44 -114.76
C LYS A 852 -140.16 -81.04 -114.74
N TYR A 853 -139.35 -81.81 -114.02
CA TYR A 853 -137.92 -81.55 -113.87
C TYR A 853 -137.22 -81.54 -115.23
N GLN A 854 -136.50 -80.46 -115.50
CA GLN A 854 -135.79 -80.20 -116.75
C GLN A 854 -134.27 -80.34 -116.58
N GLY A 855 -133.72 -79.94 -115.43
CA GLY A 855 -132.29 -79.95 -115.19
C GLY A 855 -131.87 -79.19 -113.92
N ILE A 856 -130.57 -79.13 -113.66
CA ILE A 856 -129.99 -78.18 -112.70
C ILE A 856 -130.01 -76.81 -113.39
N TYR A 857 -130.48 -75.77 -112.70
CA TYR A 857 -130.50 -74.42 -113.25
C TYR A 857 -129.04 -73.96 -113.50
N PRO A 858 -128.70 -73.48 -114.71
CA PRO A 858 -127.34 -73.09 -115.03
C PRO A 858 -126.83 -71.97 -114.10
N VAL A 859 -125.52 -71.93 -113.85
CA VAL A 859 -124.86 -70.95 -112.97
C VAL A 859 -125.36 -69.53 -113.28
N SER A 860 -125.95 -68.86 -112.28
CA SER A 860 -126.56 -67.55 -112.45
C SER A 860 -126.28 -66.63 -111.27
N GLU A 861 -125.91 -65.38 -111.56
CA GLU A 861 -125.78 -64.30 -110.56
C GLU A 861 -127.09 -64.06 -109.79
N LYS A 862 -128.25 -64.43 -110.35
CA LYS A 862 -129.54 -64.34 -109.64
C LYS A 862 -129.58 -65.22 -108.37
N PHE A 863 -128.84 -66.33 -108.36
CA PHE A 863 -128.85 -67.31 -107.27
C PHE A 863 -127.46 -67.61 -106.67
N HIS A 864 -126.38 -67.10 -107.28
CA HIS A 864 -124.99 -67.41 -106.95
C HIS A 864 -124.75 -68.93 -106.82
N ASN A 865 -125.38 -69.70 -107.72
CA ASN A 865 -125.45 -71.16 -107.60
C ASN A 865 -124.33 -71.86 -108.38
N VAL A 866 -123.84 -72.96 -107.82
CA VAL A 866 -123.02 -73.94 -108.55
C VAL A 866 -123.91 -74.98 -109.22
N ILE A 867 -123.37 -75.65 -110.24
CA ILE A 867 -123.99 -76.80 -110.91
C ILE A 867 -123.50 -78.15 -110.36
N ALA A 868 -122.46 -78.13 -109.52
CA ALA A 868 -121.94 -79.32 -108.86
C ALA A 868 -122.79 -79.65 -107.62
N GLU A 869 -123.54 -80.75 -107.67
CA GLU A 869 -124.35 -81.21 -106.53
C GLU A 869 -123.47 -81.70 -105.36
N ASN A 870 -122.17 -81.93 -105.58
CA ASN A 870 -121.22 -82.46 -104.59
C ASN A 870 -119.91 -81.66 -104.61
N GLY A 871 -119.30 -81.38 -103.45
CA GLY A 871 -118.05 -80.61 -103.39
C GLY A 871 -117.40 -80.51 -102.00
N ILE A 872 -116.19 -79.91 -101.95
CA ILE A 872 -115.52 -79.52 -100.70
C ILE A 872 -116.08 -78.16 -100.25
N LEU A 873 -116.12 -77.92 -98.94
CA LEU A 873 -116.59 -76.68 -98.35
C LEU A 873 -115.52 -75.57 -98.39
N GLU A 874 -115.91 -74.38 -98.86
CA GLU A 874 -115.06 -73.19 -98.88
C GLU A 874 -115.56 -72.12 -97.89
N GLU A 875 -114.81 -71.02 -97.74
CA GLU A 875 -115.13 -69.91 -96.82
C GLU A 875 -116.27 -69.06 -97.40
N GLY A 876 -117.51 -69.27 -96.91
CA GLY A 876 -118.73 -68.64 -97.41
C GLY A 876 -119.93 -69.57 -97.38
N THR A 877 -120.93 -69.33 -98.24
CA THR A 877 -122.12 -70.20 -98.41
C THR A 877 -122.29 -70.62 -99.87
N THR A 878 -122.35 -71.92 -100.15
CA THR A 878 -122.57 -72.46 -101.51
C THR A 878 -124.04 -72.79 -101.78
N THR A 879 -124.56 -72.54 -102.99
CA THR A 879 -125.98 -72.76 -103.37
C THR A 879 -126.10 -73.69 -104.59
N VAL A 880 -127.12 -74.55 -104.66
CA VAL A 880 -127.48 -75.34 -105.89
C VAL A 880 -128.97 -75.12 -106.22
N VAL A 881 -129.37 -75.11 -107.51
CA VAL A 881 -130.76 -74.80 -107.92
C VAL A 881 -131.28 -75.76 -108.98
N TYR A 882 -132.54 -76.20 -108.90
CA TYR A 882 -133.19 -77.14 -109.83
C TYR A 882 -134.31 -76.48 -110.67
N GLN A 883 -134.42 -76.82 -111.96
CA GLN A 883 -135.29 -76.17 -112.96
C GLN A 883 -136.39 -77.10 -113.51
N TYR A 884 -137.59 -76.56 -113.80
CA TYR A 884 -138.79 -77.30 -114.25
C TYR A 884 -139.62 -76.53 -115.32
N VAL A 885 -140.34 -77.18 -116.26
CA VAL A 885 -140.87 -76.54 -117.52
C VAL A 885 -142.40 -76.73 -117.78
N LEU A 886 -142.99 -75.87 -118.66
CA LEU A 886 -144.40 -75.75 -119.10
C LEU A 886 -144.58 -75.85 -120.66
N GLU A 887 -145.79 -76.02 -121.23
CA GLU A 887 -146.03 -76.45 -122.65
C GLU A 887 -146.63 -75.41 -123.67
N PRO A 888 -145.88 -74.92 -124.70
CA PRO A 888 -146.31 -73.84 -125.63
C PRO A 888 -145.91 -74.01 -127.15
N LYS A 889 -145.34 -72.96 -127.83
CA LYS A 889 -145.02 -72.83 -129.31
C LYS A 889 -143.73 -71.98 -129.69
N LYS A 890 -143.74 -71.12 -130.74
CA LYS A 890 -142.56 -70.53 -131.49
C LYS A 890 -142.65 -68.97 -131.70
N VAL A 891 -141.81 -68.16 -132.40
CA VAL A 891 -141.11 -68.20 -133.74
C VAL A 891 -139.74 -67.40 -133.73
N GLU A 892 -139.20 -66.88 -134.86
CA GLU A 892 -137.79 -66.46 -135.18
C GLU A 892 -137.70 -65.33 -136.28
N TRP A 893 -136.63 -64.57 -136.69
CA TRP A 893 -135.19 -64.22 -136.37
C TRP A 893 -134.99 -62.66 -136.65
N ALA A 894 -133.89 -61.92 -136.98
CA ALA A 894 -132.39 -61.92 -137.21
C ALA A 894 -131.89 -60.41 -137.15
N VAL A 895 -130.71 -59.83 -137.53
CA VAL A 895 -129.38 -60.11 -138.20
C VAL A 895 -128.31 -59.00 -137.79
N SER A 896 -126.98 -59.20 -138.00
CA SER A 896 -125.87 -58.16 -138.15
C SER A 896 -125.40 -57.34 -136.89
N GLU A 897 -124.24 -56.62 -136.77
CA GLU A 897 -122.97 -56.42 -137.56
C GLU A 897 -121.80 -55.67 -136.78
N LYS A 898 -120.54 -55.64 -137.30
CA LYS A 898 -119.40 -54.66 -137.04
C LYS A 898 -118.76 -54.62 -135.59
N PRO A 899 -117.75 -53.76 -135.20
CA PRO A 899 -116.72 -52.95 -135.93
C PRO A 899 -115.16 -53.16 -135.65
N PRO A 900 -114.35 -52.47 -134.75
CA PRO A 900 -112.95 -52.04 -135.07
C PRO A 900 -111.77 -52.01 -133.99
N ILE A 901 -110.52 -51.67 -134.42
CA ILE A 901 -109.30 -51.12 -133.70
C ILE A 901 -108.62 -51.88 -132.51
N LEU A 902 -107.27 -51.90 -132.41
CA LEU A 902 -106.47 -51.99 -131.14
C LEU A 902 -104.94 -51.62 -131.27
N GLU A 903 -104.25 -51.32 -130.15
CA GLU A 903 -102.78 -51.12 -129.99
C GLU A 903 -102.21 -51.83 -128.72
N VAL A 904 -100.89 -52.11 -128.65
CA VAL A 904 -100.20 -52.86 -127.55
C VAL A 904 -98.73 -52.38 -127.34
N PRO A 905 -98.18 -52.30 -126.11
CA PRO A 905 -96.79 -51.87 -125.83
C PRO A 905 -95.79 -53.01 -125.51
N GLU A 906 -94.49 -52.78 -125.77
CA GLU A 906 -93.34 -53.65 -125.38
C GLU A 906 -92.13 -52.85 -124.81
N PHE A 907 -91.03 -53.54 -124.45
CA PHE A 907 -89.96 -53.10 -123.53
C PHE A 907 -88.53 -53.30 -124.10
N LYS A 908 -87.53 -52.47 -123.72
CA LYS A 908 -86.08 -52.81 -123.48
C LYS A 908 -85.15 -51.59 -123.23
N GLY A 909 -84.34 -51.63 -122.16
CA GLY A 909 -83.02 -50.96 -121.98
C GLY A 909 -82.97 -49.46 -121.59
N GLY A 910 -81.98 -48.94 -120.86
CA GLY A 910 -80.87 -49.59 -120.10
C GLY A 910 -79.78 -48.62 -119.58
N VAL A 911 -79.05 -49.02 -118.51
CA VAL A 911 -77.78 -48.47 -117.93
C VAL A 911 -77.70 -46.99 -117.44
N ALA A 912 -76.96 -46.61 -116.39
CA ALA A 912 -76.29 -47.33 -115.28
C ALA A 912 -75.92 -46.38 -114.11
N SER A 913 -75.70 -46.92 -112.90
CA SER A 913 -74.93 -46.27 -111.81
C SER A 913 -74.59 -47.30 -110.71
N GLU A 914 -73.31 -47.42 -110.31
CA GLU A 914 -72.85 -48.26 -109.17
C GLU A 914 -71.67 -47.60 -108.40
N GLN A 915 -71.36 -48.16 -107.22
CA GLN A 915 -70.42 -47.74 -106.15
C GLN A 915 -68.92 -47.81 -106.57
N PRO A 916 -67.91 -47.18 -105.88
CA PRO A 916 -67.56 -47.35 -104.44
C PRO A 916 -67.00 -46.10 -103.68
N PRO A 917 -66.60 -46.20 -102.37
CA PRO A 917 -66.22 -45.05 -101.52
C PRO A 917 -64.70 -44.94 -101.19
N VAL A 918 -64.27 -43.81 -100.57
CA VAL A 918 -63.26 -43.69 -99.47
C VAL A 918 -63.02 -42.21 -99.05
N LEU A 919 -62.37 -42.00 -97.89
CA LEU A 919 -62.04 -40.73 -97.21
C LEU A 919 -61.33 -39.62 -98.03
N GLY A 920 -61.53 -38.37 -97.61
CA GLY A 920 -60.63 -37.22 -97.86
C GLY A 920 -61.14 -35.90 -97.26
N VAL A 921 -60.29 -35.19 -96.49
CA VAL A 921 -60.50 -33.80 -96.02
C VAL A 921 -59.40 -32.94 -96.65
N PRO A 922 -59.68 -31.68 -97.04
CA PRO A 922 -58.85 -30.55 -96.54
C PRO A 922 -59.67 -29.21 -96.40
N GLU A 923 -59.36 -28.29 -95.47
CA GLU A 923 -58.63 -26.99 -95.66
C GLU A 923 -59.44 -25.83 -96.32
N PHE A 924 -59.14 -24.52 -96.21
CA PHE A 924 -58.22 -23.66 -95.42
C PHE A 924 -58.79 -22.20 -95.51
N ASN A 925 -58.52 -21.26 -94.59
CA ASN A 925 -57.49 -20.20 -94.65
C ASN A 925 -57.54 -19.41 -93.31
N GLY A 926 -56.45 -18.96 -92.69
CA GLY A 926 -55.04 -19.28 -92.92
C GLY A 926 -54.06 -18.31 -92.22
N SER A 927 -52.76 -18.60 -92.37
CA SER A 927 -51.59 -17.69 -92.49
C SER A 927 -51.42 -16.44 -91.60
N VAL A 928 -50.25 -16.04 -91.08
CA VAL A 928 -48.92 -16.58 -90.64
C VAL A 928 -48.26 -15.42 -89.82
N ASN A 929 -47.06 -15.39 -89.22
CA ASN A 929 -45.82 -16.19 -89.19
C ASN A 929 -45.03 -15.89 -87.88
N GLY A 930 -43.95 -16.62 -87.56
CA GLY A 930 -42.90 -16.11 -86.66
C GLY A 930 -42.06 -17.14 -85.89
N GLU A 931 -40.85 -17.41 -86.40
CA GLU A 931 -39.62 -17.94 -85.73
C GLU A 931 -39.67 -19.22 -84.85
N LEU A 932 -38.49 -19.81 -84.62
CA LEU A 932 -38.32 -21.14 -84.03
C LEU A 932 -36.91 -21.25 -83.41
N ASP A 933 -36.83 -21.18 -82.08
CA ASP A 933 -35.59 -21.21 -81.29
C ASP A 933 -35.22 -22.61 -80.74
N GLU A 934 -34.03 -22.68 -80.12
CA GLU A 934 -33.35 -23.89 -79.64
C GLU A 934 -34.04 -24.60 -78.44
N PRO A 935 -33.76 -25.91 -78.22
CA PRO A 935 -34.44 -26.69 -77.19
C PRO A 935 -33.97 -26.41 -75.75
N LEU A 936 -34.94 -26.27 -74.84
CA LEU A 936 -34.75 -26.10 -73.40
C LEU A 936 -34.04 -27.29 -72.72
N THR A 937 -32.95 -27.02 -72.00
CA THR A 937 -32.39 -27.92 -70.97
C THR A 937 -32.89 -27.54 -69.58
N LEU A 938 -33.23 -28.52 -68.74
CA LEU A 938 -33.65 -28.30 -67.35
C LEU A 938 -32.46 -28.44 -66.38
N PRO A 939 -32.34 -27.58 -65.34
CA PRO A 939 -31.25 -27.64 -64.37
C PRO A 939 -31.34 -28.88 -63.48
N GLN A 940 -30.24 -29.63 -63.40
CA GLN A 940 -30.10 -30.82 -62.56
C GLN A 940 -30.03 -30.45 -61.06
N LEU A 941 -30.53 -31.34 -60.19
CA LEU A 941 -30.25 -31.26 -58.74
C LEU A 941 -28.88 -31.85 -58.45
N ILE A 942 -28.18 -31.29 -57.46
CA ILE A 942 -26.93 -31.84 -56.92
C ILE A 942 -27.20 -32.33 -55.49
N ILE A 943 -26.73 -33.52 -55.17
CA ILE A 943 -26.90 -34.16 -53.86
C ILE A 943 -25.58 -34.02 -53.10
N THR A 944 -25.62 -33.51 -51.86
CA THR A 944 -24.43 -33.22 -51.06
C THR A 944 -24.34 -34.18 -49.87
N LYS A 945 -23.17 -34.79 -49.68
CA LYS A 945 -22.89 -35.76 -48.62
C LYS A 945 -21.65 -35.35 -47.82
N TRP A 946 -21.68 -35.52 -46.49
CA TRP A 946 -20.56 -35.23 -45.59
C TRP A 946 -20.08 -36.52 -44.93
N VAL A 947 -18.80 -36.87 -45.09
CA VAL A 947 -18.19 -38.09 -44.54
C VAL A 947 -16.91 -37.84 -43.76
N ASP A 948 -16.55 -38.77 -42.87
CA ASP A 948 -15.21 -38.80 -42.29
C ASP A 948 -14.17 -39.42 -43.23
N GLU A 949 -12.90 -39.39 -42.84
CA GLU A 949 -11.76 -40.00 -43.55
C GLU A 949 -11.86 -41.53 -43.74
N TYR A 950 -12.90 -42.18 -43.20
CA TYR A 950 -13.20 -43.61 -43.36
C TYR A 950 -14.52 -43.86 -44.13
N GLY A 951 -15.21 -42.80 -44.58
CA GLY A 951 -16.44 -42.87 -45.36
C GLY A 951 -17.76 -42.89 -44.55
N ASN A 952 -17.71 -42.72 -43.22
CA ASN A 952 -18.91 -42.69 -42.36
C ASN A 952 -19.64 -41.36 -42.49
N GLU A 953 -20.98 -41.38 -42.61
CA GLU A 953 -21.78 -40.14 -42.73
C GLU A 953 -21.76 -39.29 -41.44
N LEU A 954 -21.38 -38.02 -41.57
CA LEU A 954 -21.28 -37.04 -40.48
C LEU A 954 -22.50 -36.11 -40.36
N LYS A 955 -23.25 -35.94 -41.46
CA LYS A 955 -24.51 -35.17 -41.54
C LYS A 955 -25.46 -35.88 -42.53
N PRO A 956 -26.79 -35.77 -42.36
CA PRO A 956 -27.74 -36.25 -43.35
C PRO A 956 -27.48 -35.65 -44.73
N THR A 957 -27.66 -36.47 -45.77
CA THR A 957 -27.49 -36.06 -47.17
C THR A 957 -28.58 -35.06 -47.58
N ASP A 958 -28.21 -33.95 -48.25
CA ASP A 958 -29.09 -32.84 -48.65
C ASP A 958 -29.10 -32.64 -50.16
N ALA A 959 -30.16 -32.07 -50.74
CA ALA A 959 -30.33 -31.95 -52.19
C ALA A 959 -30.46 -30.48 -52.63
N LYS A 960 -29.35 -29.88 -53.04
CA LYS A 960 -29.24 -28.46 -53.37
C LYS A 960 -29.27 -28.18 -54.87
N LYS A 961 -30.26 -27.39 -55.29
CA LYS A 961 -30.40 -26.86 -56.65
C LYS A 961 -29.72 -25.48 -56.75
N PRO A 962 -29.04 -25.13 -57.87
CA PRO A 962 -28.53 -23.78 -58.08
C PRO A 962 -29.64 -22.72 -58.03
N SER A 963 -29.37 -21.58 -57.40
CA SER A 963 -30.29 -20.44 -57.28
C SER A 963 -30.39 -19.62 -58.56
N VAL A 964 -29.29 -19.52 -59.31
CA VAL A 964 -29.16 -18.81 -60.59
C VAL A 964 -28.28 -19.65 -61.53
N GLU A 965 -28.60 -19.65 -62.83
CA GLU A 965 -27.82 -20.37 -63.84
C GLU A 965 -26.55 -19.58 -64.19
N GLY A 966 -25.38 -20.13 -63.84
CA GLY A 966 -24.06 -19.51 -64.05
C GLY A 966 -23.30 -19.12 -62.78
N GLU A 967 -23.94 -19.18 -61.60
CA GLU A 967 -23.27 -18.94 -60.30
C GLU A 967 -22.86 -20.24 -59.58
N ALA A 968 -22.02 -20.13 -58.56
CA ALA A 968 -21.55 -21.27 -57.78
C ALA A 968 -22.68 -21.88 -56.92
N ASN A 969 -22.85 -23.21 -56.97
CA ASN A 969 -23.83 -23.91 -56.15
C ASN A 969 -23.27 -24.16 -54.74
N GLU A 970 -24.03 -23.80 -53.70
CA GLU A 970 -23.73 -24.11 -52.28
C GLU A 970 -23.44 -25.60 -52.02
N ALA A 971 -23.87 -26.51 -52.90
CA ALA A 971 -23.52 -27.93 -52.88
C ALA A 971 -22.00 -28.22 -52.87
N PHE A 972 -21.16 -27.23 -53.22
CA PHE A 972 -19.70 -27.35 -53.17
C PHE A 972 -19.05 -26.72 -51.92
N GLU A 973 -19.83 -26.08 -51.03
CA GLU A 973 -19.30 -25.51 -49.78
C GLU A 973 -19.37 -26.51 -48.62
N PRO A 974 -18.23 -26.99 -48.07
CA PRO A 974 -18.22 -28.03 -47.04
C PRO A 974 -18.79 -27.55 -45.69
N GLY A 975 -18.69 -26.25 -45.41
CA GLY A 975 -18.93 -25.67 -44.09
C GLY A 975 -17.98 -26.23 -43.03
N THR A 976 -18.38 -26.15 -41.76
CA THR A 976 -17.63 -26.67 -40.61
C THR A 976 -18.36 -27.82 -39.91
N ILE A 977 -17.57 -28.66 -39.23
CA ILE A 977 -18.03 -29.77 -38.38
C ILE A 977 -17.19 -29.75 -37.10
N GLU A 978 -17.85 -29.68 -35.94
CA GLU A 978 -17.18 -29.63 -34.63
C GLU A 978 -16.44 -30.94 -34.32
N GLY A 979 -15.23 -30.86 -33.79
CA GLY A 979 -14.35 -32.02 -33.56
C GLY A 979 -13.65 -32.58 -34.81
N TYR A 980 -13.93 -32.03 -36.00
CA TYR A 980 -13.29 -32.43 -37.25
C TYR A 980 -12.60 -31.25 -37.96
N GLU A 981 -11.82 -31.57 -38.99
CA GLU A 981 -11.12 -30.67 -39.90
C GLU A 981 -11.50 -31.03 -41.33
N PHE A 982 -11.74 -30.05 -42.19
CA PHE A 982 -12.07 -30.29 -43.59
C PHE A 982 -10.82 -30.76 -44.35
N VAL A 983 -10.97 -31.80 -45.18
CA VAL A 983 -9.87 -32.36 -46.00
C VAL A 983 -10.03 -31.92 -47.45
N GLU A 984 -11.12 -32.35 -48.11
CA GLU A 984 -11.35 -32.09 -49.53
C GLU A 984 -12.84 -32.22 -49.92
N THR A 985 -13.21 -31.61 -51.04
CA THR A 985 -14.50 -31.77 -51.71
C THR A 985 -14.28 -32.60 -52.97
N ILE A 986 -14.83 -33.81 -53.00
CA ILE A 986 -14.90 -34.65 -54.19
C ILE A 986 -16.03 -34.08 -55.08
N PRO A 987 -15.74 -33.62 -56.31
CA PRO A 987 -16.74 -33.04 -57.20
C PRO A 987 -17.74 -34.07 -57.73
N VAL A 988 -18.82 -33.57 -58.34
CA VAL A 988 -19.99 -34.33 -58.83
C VAL A 988 -19.62 -35.66 -59.49
N ASP A 989 -20.12 -36.76 -58.92
CA ASP A 989 -20.07 -38.09 -59.52
C ASP A 989 -21.10 -38.28 -60.65
N ALA A 990 -21.08 -39.44 -61.31
CA ALA A 990 -22.00 -39.75 -62.41
C ALA A 990 -23.50 -39.84 -61.99
N ASN A 991 -23.81 -39.76 -60.69
CA ASN A 991 -25.15 -39.79 -60.13
C ASN A 991 -25.61 -38.41 -59.62
N GLY A 992 -24.78 -37.36 -59.74
CA GLY A 992 -25.08 -36.01 -59.25
C GLY A 992 -24.63 -35.74 -57.81
N ILE A 993 -23.74 -36.55 -57.23
CA ILE A 993 -23.36 -36.46 -55.81
C ILE A 993 -22.02 -35.73 -55.62
N VAL A 994 -22.00 -34.70 -54.77
CA VAL A 994 -20.79 -34.05 -54.22
C VAL A 994 -20.53 -34.60 -52.82
N THR A 995 -19.27 -34.91 -52.50
CA THR A 995 -18.89 -35.46 -51.19
C THR A 995 -17.80 -34.64 -50.52
N HIS A 996 -18.07 -34.14 -49.32
CA HIS A 996 -17.10 -33.45 -48.47
C HIS A 996 -16.49 -34.41 -47.45
N VAL A 997 -15.16 -34.50 -47.41
CA VAL A 997 -14.40 -35.40 -46.53
C VAL A 997 -13.79 -34.63 -45.36
N PHE A 998 -13.90 -35.17 -44.14
CA PHE A 998 -13.40 -34.55 -42.92
C PHE A 998 -12.54 -35.50 -42.07
N LYS A 999 -11.44 -34.99 -41.52
CA LYS A 999 -10.52 -35.70 -40.63
C LYS A 999 -10.85 -35.41 -39.17
N LYS A 1000 -10.78 -36.41 -38.29
CA LYS A 1000 -11.06 -36.21 -36.86
C LYS A 1000 -9.87 -35.54 -36.17
N LYS A 1001 -10.12 -34.45 -35.42
CA LYS A 1001 -9.07 -33.74 -34.69
C LYS A 1001 -8.58 -34.61 -33.53
N GLN A 1002 -7.28 -34.89 -33.49
CA GLN A 1002 -6.67 -35.65 -32.39
C GLN A 1002 -6.58 -34.77 -31.13
N ALA A 1003 -6.93 -35.35 -29.98
CA ALA A 1003 -6.78 -34.68 -28.69
C ALA A 1003 -5.29 -34.63 -28.31
N TYR A 1004 -4.71 -33.43 -28.29
CA TYR A 1004 -3.30 -33.24 -27.97
C TYR A 1004 -3.05 -33.50 -26.48
N LYS A 1005 -2.01 -34.28 -26.18
CA LYS A 1005 -1.47 -34.48 -24.84
C LYS A 1005 -0.21 -33.60 -24.72
N PRO A 1006 0.01 -32.86 -23.62
CA PRO A 1006 1.22 -32.04 -23.50
C PRO A 1006 2.48 -32.91 -23.46
N GLU A 1007 3.45 -32.60 -24.32
CA GLU A 1007 4.83 -33.12 -24.24
C GLU A 1007 5.80 -32.01 -23.80
N GLU A 1008 6.92 -32.43 -23.22
CA GLU A 1008 7.98 -31.55 -22.71
C GLU A 1008 8.82 -30.94 -23.85
N PRO A 1009 9.42 -29.75 -23.67
CA PRO A 1009 10.20 -29.09 -24.72
C PRO A 1009 11.50 -29.83 -25.04
N LYS A 1010 11.78 -29.99 -26.34
CA LYS A 1010 13.06 -30.46 -26.90
C LYS A 1010 13.61 -29.48 -27.95
N PRO A 1011 14.92 -29.53 -28.30
CA PRO A 1011 15.70 -28.32 -28.43
C PRO A 1011 15.94 -27.85 -29.86
N GLU A 1012 16.29 -26.57 -30.00
CA GLU A 1012 16.75 -25.96 -31.23
C GLU A 1012 18.13 -26.49 -31.71
N PRO A 1013 18.46 -26.34 -33.01
CA PRO A 1013 19.56 -27.10 -33.64
C PRO A 1013 20.96 -26.58 -33.31
N LYS A 1014 21.93 -27.51 -33.31
CA LYS A 1014 23.36 -27.21 -33.13
C LYS A 1014 23.95 -26.52 -34.37
N GLN A 1015 24.79 -25.51 -34.12
CA GLN A 1015 25.91 -25.16 -35.00
C GLN A 1015 27.21 -25.79 -34.44
N GLU A 1016 28.21 -26.02 -35.30
CA GLU A 1016 29.53 -26.52 -34.87
C GLU A 1016 30.50 -25.38 -34.49
N PRO A 1017 31.46 -25.60 -33.57
CA PRO A 1017 32.30 -24.54 -33.02
C PRO A 1017 33.75 -24.51 -33.56
N THR A 1018 34.33 -23.31 -33.72
CA THR A 1018 35.75 -22.96 -33.44
C THR A 1018 36.03 -21.47 -33.76
N PRO A 1019 37.06 -20.82 -33.19
CA PRO A 1019 37.81 -21.13 -31.96
C PRO A 1019 37.80 -19.97 -30.93
N GLU A 1020 38.28 -20.21 -29.70
CA GLU A 1020 38.47 -19.18 -28.67
C GLU A 1020 39.81 -18.43 -28.79
N PRO A 1021 39.90 -17.15 -28.35
CA PRO A 1021 41.17 -16.45 -28.18
C PRO A 1021 41.83 -16.72 -26.81
N LYS A 1022 43.13 -17.03 -26.85
CA LYS A 1022 44.03 -17.34 -25.72
C LYS A 1022 44.23 -16.16 -24.73
N PRO A 1023 44.18 -16.40 -23.40
CA PRO A 1023 44.71 -15.47 -22.38
C PRO A 1023 46.18 -15.75 -22.02
N GLU A 1024 46.92 -14.72 -21.58
CA GLU A 1024 48.29 -14.78 -21.04
C GLU A 1024 48.51 -13.63 -20.02
N PRO A 1025 49.59 -13.58 -19.22
CA PRO A 1025 49.55 -14.06 -17.84
C PRO A 1025 49.71 -12.97 -16.76
N LYS A 1026 49.41 -13.32 -15.49
CA LYS A 1026 49.74 -12.51 -14.29
C LYS A 1026 51.03 -12.98 -13.62
N LYS A 1027 51.69 -12.05 -12.90
CA LYS A 1027 52.95 -12.28 -12.14
C LYS A 1027 52.75 -12.31 -10.62
N GLU A 1028 53.38 -13.30 -9.99
CA GLU A 1028 54.20 -13.26 -8.77
C GLU A 1028 53.79 -12.39 -7.54
N GLU A 1029 53.34 -13.08 -6.47
CA GLU A 1029 53.97 -13.17 -5.11
C GLU A 1029 54.27 -11.90 -4.24
N PRO A 1030 54.46 -11.98 -2.88
CA PRO A 1030 55.12 -13.08 -2.14
C PRO A 1030 54.54 -13.60 -0.79
N ARG A 1031 54.56 -14.94 -0.68
CA ARG A 1031 55.12 -15.82 0.39
C ARG A 1031 55.08 -15.44 1.90
N LYS A 1032 54.54 -16.37 2.72
CA LYS A 1032 55.03 -16.94 4.02
C LYS A 1032 53.86 -17.63 4.78
N GLU A 1033 54.01 -18.67 5.62
CA GLU A 1033 55.06 -19.68 5.86
C GLU A 1033 54.41 -20.87 6.64
N GLU A 1034 54.87 -22.11 6.44
CA GLU A 1034 54.37 -23.33 7.13
C GLU A 1034 55.39 -23.87 8.15
N PRO A 1035 54.97 -24.69 9.14
CA PRO A 1035 55.50 -26.07 9.14
C PRO A 1035 54.56 -27.18 9.68
N LYS A 1036 54.48 -28.31 8.93
CA LYS A 1036 54.81 -29.71 9.32
C LYS A 1036 54.50 -30.26 10.75
N LYS A 1037 54.20 -31.55 10.97
CA LYS A 1037 53.76 -32.73 10.15
C LYS A 1037 53.59 -33.95 11.10
N GLU A 1038 53.00 -35.03 10.59
CA GLU A 1038 53.20 -36.46 10.95
C GLU A 1038 52.28 -37.17 11.98
N GLU A 1039 52.23 -38.49 11.80
CA GLU A 1039 51.26 -39.53 12.25
C GLU A 1039 51.93 -40.42 13.36
N PRO A 1040 51.38 -41.56 13.93
CA PRO A 1040 50.53 -42.59 13.28
C PRO A 1040 49.53 -43.47 14.12
N LYS A 1041 48.51 -44.06 13.46
CA LYS A 1041 48.02 -45.49 13.58
C LYS A 1041 47.43 -46.04 14.94
N THR A 1042 46.62 -47.11 15.03
CA THR A 1042 46.07 -48.14 14.08
C THR A 1042 44.84 -48.92 14.63
N ASN A 1043 43.92 -49.29 13.73
CA ASN A 1043 43.21 -50.59 13.56
C ASN A 1043 42.02 -51.13 14.41
N ASN A 1044 41.16 -51.84 13.63
CA ASN A 1044 40.15 -52.88 13.92
C ASN A 1044 38.74 -52.45 14.40
N VAL A 1045 37.62 -53.06 13.98
CA VAL A 1045 37.11 -53.70 12.72
C VAL A 1045 35.72 -54.31 13.07
N THR A 1046 34.78 -54.25 12.11
CA THR A 1046 33.37 -54.71 12.06
C THR A 1046 33.19 -56.27 12.12
N PRO A 1047 31.99 -56.92 11.99
CA PRO A 1047 30.66 -56.46 11.49
C PRO A 1047 29.38 -57.00 12.22
N SER A 1048 28.20 -56.75 11.60
CA SER A 1048 26.96 -57.59 11.61
C SER A 1048 26.00 -57.53 12.84
N ASN A 1049 24.67 -57.72 12.70
CA ASN A 1049 23.83 -57.91 11.49
C ASN A 1049 22.38 -57.36 11.64
N GLU A 1050 21.54 -57.58 10.60
CA GLU A 1050 20.12 -57.19 10.48
C GLU A 1050 19.15 -57.96 11.41
N GLY A 1051 17.89 -57.50 11.51
CA GLY A 1051 16.74 -58.39 11.80
C GLY A 1051 15.56 -57.79 12.56
N ASN A 1052 14.41 -57.62 11.88
CA ASN A 1052 13.11 -57.29 12.51
C ASN A 1052 12.60 -58.42 13.43
N GLU A 1053 11.80 -58.07 14.46
CA GLU A 1053 10.39 -58.50 14.53
C GLU A 1053 9.56 -57.62 15.51
N HIS A 1054 8.28 -57.95 15.75
CA HIS A 1054 7.20 -56.95 15.83
C HIS A 1054 6.16 -57.22 16.94
N GLN A 1055 5.53 -56.16 17.46
CA GLN A 1055 4.30 -56.15 18.32
C GLN A 1055 4.48 -56.73 19.75
N THR A 1056 3.60 -56.49 20.74
CA THR A 1056 2.27 -55.84 20.86
C THR A 1056 2.25 -55.02 22.19
N SER A 1057 1.22 -54.42 22.82
CA SER A 1057 -0.25 -54.30 22.73
C SER A 1057 -0.76 -53.06 23.52
N VAL A 1058 -2.08 -52.81 23.58
CA VAL A 1058 -2.74 -51.69 24.31
C VAL A 1058 -4.03 -52.20 25.00
N PRO A 1059 -4.50 -51.57 26.10
CA PRO A 1059 -5.92 -51.14 26.19
C PRO A 1059 -6.08 -49.72 26.81
N THR A 1060 -6.68 -48.71 26.14
CA THR A 1060 -8.11 -48.27 26.16
C THR A 1060 -8.69 -47.90 27.55
N LYS A 1061 -9.44 -46.79 27.78
CA LYS A 1061 -10.49 -46.11 26.97
C LYS A 1061 -10.56 -44.55 27.14
N LYS A 1062 -11.36 -43.85 26.29
CA LYS A 1062 -11.92 -42.45 26.46
C LYS A 1062 -12.95 -42.43 27.65
N VAL A 1063 -13.62 -41.34 28.09
CA VAL A 1063 -14.35 -40.26 27.35
C VAL A 1063 -14.57 -38.96 28.17
N GLU A 1064 -14.53 -37.81 27.47
CA GLU A 1064 -15.40 -36.58 27.61
C GLU A 1064 -15.22 -35.49 28.70
N GLU A 1065 -15.79 -34.32 28.34
CA GLU A 1065 -16.22 -33.11 29.09
C GLU A 1065 -15.22 -32.02 29.58
N LEU A 1066 -15.72 -30.77 29.44
CA LEU A 1066 -15.22 -29.47 29.93
C LEU A 1066 -16.44 -28.69 30.42
N PRO A 1067 -16.38 -27.96 31.55
CA PRO A 1067 -16.48 -26.50 31.42
C PRO A 1067 -15.64 -25.68 32.44
N GLN A 1068 -15.80 -24.36 32.35
CA GLN A 1068 -15.14 -23.28 33.10
C GLN A 1068 -15.28 -23.34 34.64
N THR A 1069 -14.32 -22.80 35.39
CA THR A 1069 -14.44 -21.57 36.23
C THR A 1069 -13.30 -21.39 37.27
N GLY A 1070 -13.08 -20.16 37.73
CA GLY A 1070 -12.86 -19.87 39.17
C GLY A 1070 -11.46 -20.02 39.81
N THR A 1071 -10.76 -18.90 39.94
CA THR A 1071 -10.04 -18.40 41.14
C THR A 1071 -9.77 -19.34 42.35
N GLY A 1072 -8.54 -19.34 42.90
CA GLY A 1072 -8.31 -19.76 44.31
C GLY A 1072 -6.84 -19.89 44.75
N GLN A 1073 -6.47 -19.24 45.86
CA GLN A 1073 -5.12 -19.21 46.46
C GLN A 1073 -4.75 -20.45 47.31
N GLU A 1074 -3.44 -20.70 47.40
CA GLU A 1074 -2.64 -20.89 48.64
C GLU A 1074 -2.20 -22.25 49.26
N LEU A 1075 -0.96 -22.18 49.80
CA LEU A 1075 -0.34 -22.84 50.99
C LEU A 1075 0.01 -24.34 51.06
N ALA A 1076 1.33 -24.63 51.01
CA ALA A 1076 2.14 -25.23 52.10
C ALA A 1076 3.66 -25.20 51.72
N ILE A 1077 4.63 -24.61 52.45
CA ILE A 1077 5.15 -24.89 53.82
C ILE A 1077 5.93 -26.23 53.85
N PHE A 1078 7.24 -26.36 54.18
CA PHE A 1078 8.33 -25.49 54.72
C PHE A 1078 9.71 -25.93 54.14
N GLY A 1079 10.89 -25.32 54.40
CA GLY A 1079 11.24 -24.09 55.15
C GLY A 1079 12.71 -24.07 55.68
N ALA A 1080 13.09 -22.95 56.34
CA ALA A 1080 14.23 -22.75 57.28
C ALA A 1080 15.70 -22.88 56.78
N ALA A 1081 16.71 -22.11 57.26
CA ALA A 1081 16.84 -20.89 58.09
C ALA A 1081 18.27 -20.29 57.85
N ALA A 1082 18.74 -19.14 58.36
CA ALA A 1082 18.32 -18.27 59.48
C ALA A 1082 18.69 -16.77 59.24
N SER A 1083 18.40 -15.90 60.21
CA SER A 1083 18.37 -14.43 60.03
C SER A 1083 18.91 -13.62 61.23
N SER A 1084 19.30 -12.36 60.98
CA SER A 1084 19.26 -11.26 61.97
C SER A 1084 19.08 -9.90 61.27
N ILE A 1085 18.06 -9.05 61.47
CA ILE A 1085 17.48 -8.46 62.71
C ILE A 1085 18.39 -7.33 63.23
N LEU A 1086 17.96 -6.06 63.44
CA LEU A 1086 16.63 -5.41 63.33
C LEU A 1086 16.79 -3.90 63.01
N ALA A 1087 15.69 -3.20 62.73
CA ALA A 1087 15.61 -1.72 62.66
C ALA A 1087 14.96 -1.13 63.92
N GLY A 1088 15.22 0.16 64.22
CA GLY A 1088 14.66 0.87 65.39
C GLY A 1088 14.37 2.34 65.10
N LEU A 1089 13.24 2.85 65.61
CA LEU A 1089 12.77 4.23 65.43
C LEU A 1089 13.32 5.18 66.49
N GLY A 1090 13.58 6.43 66.13
CA GLY A 1090 13.93 7.51 67.07
C GLY A 1090 13.82 8.90 66.44
N LEU A 1091 12.97 9.77 67.01
CA LEU A 1091 12.85 11.18 66.63
C LEU A 1091 13.83 12.05 67.42
N VAL A 1092 14.37 13.11 66.79
CA VAL A 1092 14.38 14.52 67.27
C VAL A 1092 15.12 15.42 66.26
N ILE A 1093 14.68 16.67 66.12
CA ILE A 1093 15.19 17.70 65.20
C ILE A 1093 15.52 18.95 66.02
N PRO A 1094 16.75 19.52 65.95
CA PRO A 1094 16.94 20.75 65.15
C PRO A 1094 18.33 20.89 64.46
N GLY A 1095 18.50 21.57 63.32
CA GLY A 1095 17.51 22.09 62.37
C GLY A 1095 17.94 23.40 61.66
N LYS A 1096 17.52 23.59 60.39
CA LYS A 1096 17.60 24.83 59.56
C LYS A 1096 19.04 25.29 59.18
N GLN A 1097 19.31 25.90 58.02
CA GLN A 1097 18.47 26.40 56.91
C GLN A 1097 19.26 26.24 55.58
N LYS A 1098 18.64 25.70 54.51
CA LYS A 1098 18.19 26.41 53.29
C LYS A 1098 19.23 27.22 52.50
N LYS A 1099 19.29 26.87 51.22
CA LYS A 1099 19.55 27.71 50.03
C LYS A 1099 21.01 28.13 49.79
N GLU A 1100 21.43 28.26 48.53
CA GLU A 1100 20.61 28.40 47.29
C GLU A 1100 19.82 27.17 46.83
#